data_AF-A0A2M7DF39-F1
#
_entry.id   AF-A0A2M7DF39-F1
#
_cell.length_a   1.000
_cell.length_b   1.000
_cell.length_c   1.000
_cell.angle_alpha   90.00
_cell.angle_beta   90.00
_cell.angle_gamma   90.00
#
_symmetry.space_group_name_H-M   'P 1'
#
loop_
_entity.id
_entity.type
_entity.pdbx_description
1 polymer ?
#
loop_
_entity_poly.entity_id
_entity_poly.type
_entity_poly.pdbx_seq_one_letter_code
_entity_poly.pdbx_strand_id
1 'polypeptide(L)'
;MCLLFVTQITYTQNLKKAIAKIDTYHKELTNSFQKENTKKYTEKDFSNWVITSDHVSSTSGVHHIYYRQTYNGIEVYGAEASMHIASNGSIISKNNDFIPSLEEKIIGGKSPSLNPLNAVMAAAAVSKYKISENLKIVDIVDTKNHEFIVSKGGISSSEIPVKLMYQQNKKGDVVLVWNLSIDDIQGQNWFSYRINASTGELVDKNDWQVNCNLGENHDHSLETEYSTNSLSKEYEVVTMEESLEEYYALLGGSYRVYAMPIESPNHGSRTLVTGVENLTASPYGWHDTNGAPGVEYTISRGNNVYAYDDIANTNNPGTTANGGGSLNFDFPINTTWSAGNRSLPAAITNLFYWSNIIHDVVYQYGFDEASGNFQQNNYGNGGSQNDYVRAEAQDGSGTCNANFATPNDGSLPRMQMYVCNSRDGDLDNGVVVHEYGHGISNRLTGGRLNSGCLANSEQMGEGWSDYYALLFTMKSGDSGPASRGIGTWLVGQAGNGPGIREFPYSTNMAINSHTYSRTQTAVVPHGVGSVWAMMLYEMTWGLIDQYGFDPDIYNGTGGNNISLSLVTEALKLQPCSPGFVSGRDAILAADIALYNGANQCIIWAAFAKRGLGFSATQGSTNSNADNIQAFDLPPTSFNAPTSFCVTEGVQSGLSGGTPGGGVYSGPGVTDDGNGSTYSFNPFTAGEGSHTIIYTSSCGGSASDTILVTAAPAAPSITNDTFCAGDSVTLTATPNDINNTIEWYDATNGGNLLFTGNSYTFSPVGTTSVYAEEVLSPIPVSITVSHSNSQDIGTGSVACGAGAGAHTTSSYWRVFNLSGSFGITDDFNVNQVQFGLQSITSNFTATVRLHSLSGAFTTSNLTLLASQTVNVAPANNGSVISVPMSVTIPAGTIVVMEVFTPAQAGNLFMMGSNPNGENAPSYISAVDCGINQPSTLASIGFPNIHYVMNIIGEGSVANPCTGLRAEATATADNIPPIAIAQDFTVFLDVNGQATISSSNINNGSSDNCGIASMSVSPNFFNCASIGNQIVTLTVTDTEGNINTAQANVTVIDNLMPNIGTASNQTVSGNVNCQATLANYTSLVLATDNCGSPTITQNPPAGTLITGTTTVTLTATDASGNFDTTTFNVIIEDTTNPTINTIADQSVSGDAACQGLVGDYSS
;
A
#
# COMPACT_ATOMS: atom_id res chain seq x y z
N MET A 1 47.84 11.17 3.50
CA MET A 1 47.41 9.74 3.42
C MET A 1 46.01 9.50 3.99
N CYS A 2 45.63 10.09 5.13
CA CYS A 2 44.28 9.93 5.70
C CYS A 2 43.16 10.55 4.83
N LEU A 3 43.39 11.71 4.19
CA LEU A 3 42.41 12.34 3.27
C LEU A 3 42.08 11.48 2.03
N LEU A 4 43.07 10.76 1.49
CA LEU A 4 42.89 9.89 0.30
C LEU A 4 42.08 8.63 0.60
N PHE A 5 42.17 8.11 1.82
CA PHE A 5 41.40 6.95 2.28
C PHE A 5 39.92 7.29 2.51
N VAL A 6 39.63 8.47 3.08
CA VAL A 6 38.24 8.93 3.29
C VAL A 6 37.54 9.14 1.94
N THR A 7 38.20 9.79 0.97
CA THR A 7 37.63 9.98 -0.39
C THR A 7 37.35 8.68 -1.14
N GLN A 8 38.20 7.64 -0.97
CA GLN A 8 37.96 6.33 -1.60
C GLN A 8 36.79 5.57 -0.96
N ILE A 9 36.63 5.67 0.37
CA ILE A 9 35.51 5.02 1.07
C ILE A 9 34.18 5.69 0.69
N THR A 10 34.12 7.02 0.65
CA THR A 10 32.91 7.76 0.24
C THR A 10 32.56 7.51 -1.22
N TYR A 11 33.55 7.46 -2.11
CA TYR A 11 33.35 7.12 -3.53
C TYR A 11 32.80 5.69 -3.70
N THR A 12 33.35 4.73 -2.95
CA THR A 12 32.90 3.33 -3.02
C THR A 12 31.48 3.16 -2.45
N GLN A 13 31.11 3.90 -1.40
CA GLN A 13 29.75 3.90 -0.87
C GLN A 13 28.74 4.57 -1.81
N ASN A 14 29.11 5.70 -2.41
CA ASN A 14 28.27 6.39 -3.39
C ASN A 14 28.07 5.54 -4.65
N LEU A 15 29.12 4.86 -5.12
CA LEU A 15 29.02 3.93 -6.25
C LEU A 15 28.11 2.74 -5.93
N LYS A 16 28.21 2.16 -4.73
CA LYS A 16 27.30 1.08 -4.28
C LYS A 16 25.84 1.54 -4.18
N LYS A 17 25.59 2.76 -3.69
CA LYS A 17 24.24 3.34 -3.65
C LYS A 17 23.70 3.60 -5.07
N ALA A 18 24.53 4.09 -5.98
CA ALA A 18 24.15 4.30 -7.37
C ALA A 18 23.82 2.98 -8.09
N ILE A 19 24.65 1.93 -7.89
CA ILE A 19 24.40 0.59 -8.46
C ILE A 19 23.09 0.00 -7.92
N ALA A 20 22.87 0.06 -6.60
CA ALA A 20 21.62 -0.42 -6.01
C ALA A 20 20.38 0.32 -6.54
N LYS A 21 20.50 1.64 -6.77
CA LYS A 21 19.43 2.46 -7.36
C LYS A 21 19.14 2.05 -8.81
N ILE A 22 20.18 1.80 -9.61
CA ILE A 22 20.07 1.30 -11.00
C ILE A 22 19.42 -0.09 -11.04
N ASP A 23 19.82 -1.01 -10.16
CA ASP A 23 19.26 -2.37 -10.10
C ASP A 23 17.77 -2.35 -9.74
N THR A 24 17.37 -1.48 -8.81
CA THR A 24 15.96 -1.25 -8.47
C THR A 24 15.17 -0.77 -9.68
N TYR A 25 15.66 0.26 -10.40
CA TYR A 25 14.99 0.77 -11.60
C TYR A 25 14.92 -0.26 -12.72
N HIS A 26 15.97 -1.06 -12.91
CA HIS A 26 15.95 -2.14 -13.88
C HIS A 26 14.87 -3.16 -13.56
N LYS A 27 14.75 -3.54 -12.29
CA LYS A 27 13.72 -4.48 -11.84
C LYS A 27 12.33 -3.88 -11.99
N GLU A 28 12.13 -2.60 -11.67
CA GLU A 28 10.84 -1.91 -11.81
C GLU A 28 10.43 -1.76 -13.27
N LEU A 29 11.30 -1.27 -14.15
CA LEU A 29 11.06 -1.14 -15.59
C LEU A 29 10.72 -2.50 -16.20
N THR A 30 11.54 -3.52 -15.93
CA THR A 30 11.37 -4.88 -16.42
C THR A 30 10.05 -5.47 -15.93
N ASN A 31 9.75 -5.41 -14.64
CA ASN A 31 8.52 -5.95 -14.08
C ASN A 31 7.27 -5.20 -14.59
N SER A 32 7.36 -3.88 -14.75
CA SER A 32 6.22 -3.04 -15.13
C SER A 32 5.86 -3.19 -16.61
N PHE A 33 6.86 -3.28 -17.51
CA PHE A 33 6.62 -3.37 -18.95
C PHE A 33 6.60 -4.80 -19.50
N GLN A 34 7.38 -5.74 -18.97
CA GLN A 34 7.37 -7.13 -19.48
C GLN A 34 6.04 -7.83 -19.17
N LYS A 35 5.42 -7.57 -18.01
CA LYS A 35 4.15 -8.21 -17.64
C LYS A 35 2.98 -7.84 -18.56
N GLU A 36 3.00 -6.65 -19.15
CA GLU A 36 1.88 -6.14 -19.95
C GLU A 36 1.99 -6.45 -21.44
N ASN A 37 3.20 -6.62 -21.99
CA ASN A 37 3.40 -6.63 -23.46
C ASN A 37 4.32 -7.75 -23.99
N THR A 38 4.27 -8.96 -23.40
CA THR A 38 5.08 -10.13 -23.82
C THR A 38 4.95 -10.53 -25.29
N LYS A 39 3.93 -10.06 -26.03
CA LYS A 39 3.75 -10.31 -27.47
C LYS A 39 4.41 -9.29 -28.39
N LYS A 40 4.63 -8.04 -27.93
CA LYS A 40 5.18 -6.95 -28.75
C LYS A 40 6.68 -6.76 -28.53
N TYR A 41 7.16 -7.01 -27.31
CA TYR A 41 8.56 -6.80 -26.91
C TYR A 41 9.21 -8.10 -26.46
N THR A 42 10.51 -8.22 -26.72
CA THR A 42 11.35 -9.31 -26.22
C THR A 42 12.02 -8.89 -24.90
N GLU A 43 12.46 -9.86 -24.09
CA GLU A 43 13.26 -9.54 -22.88
C GLU A 43 14.50 -8.70 -23.22
N LYS A 44 15.08 -8.90 -24.40
CA LYS A 44 16.21 -8.13 -24.92
C LYS A 44 15.89 -6.65 -25.11
N ASP A 45 14.66 -6.28 -25.47
CA ASP A 45 14.30 -4.88 -25.73
C ASP A 45 14.35 -4.00 -24.47
N PHE A 46 14.25 -4.62 -23.29
CA PHE A 46 14.36 -3.96 -21.97
C PHE A 46 15.71 -4.17 -21.28
N SER A 47 16.62 -4.94 -21.90
CA SER A 47 17.93 -5.24 -21.30
C SER A 47 18.93 -4.08 -21.41
N ASN A 48 18.73 -3.15 -22.35
CA ASN A 48 19.67 -2.07 -22.66
C ASN A 48 18.94 -0.72 -22.77
N TRP A 49 19.19 0.17 -21.81
CA TRP A 49 18.63 1.53 -21.76
C TRP A 49 19.51 2.42 -20.86
N VAL A 50 19.29 3.72 -20.91
CA VAL A 50 19.90 4.72 -20.02
C VAL A 50 18.84 5.66 -19.46
N ILE A 51 19.08 6.22 -18.28
CA ILE A 51 18.26 7.32 -17.74
C ILE A 51 18.72 8.61 -18.41
N THR A 52 17.81 9.28 -19.11
CA THR A 52 18.09 10.58 -19.75
C THR A 52 17.79 11.74 -18.83
N SER A 53 16.86 11.58 -17.89
CA SER A 53 16.58 12.56 -16.84
C SER A 53 15.82 11.87 -15.69
N ASP A 54 16.06 12.31 -14.45
CA ASP A 54 15.20 11.99 -13.31
C ASP A 54 15.15 13.16 -12.32
N HIS A 55 13.98 13.41 -11.75
CA HIS A 55 13.79 14.39 -10.68
C HIS A 55 12.51 14.10 -9.90
N VAL A 56 12.44 14.62 -8.67
CA VAL A 56 11.20 14.61 -7.87
C VAL A 56 10.56 15.99 -8.01
N SER A 57 9.30 16.03 -8.42
CA SER A 57 8.54 17.27 -8.52
C SER A 57 8.40 17.91 -7.14
N SER A 58 8.78 19.18 -7.02
CA SER A 58 8.68 19.96 -5.79
C SER A 58 7.23 20.22 -5.35
N THR A 59 6.28 20.13 -6.27
CA THR A 59 4.85 20.39 -6.02
C THR A 59 4.06 19.12 -5.74
N SER A 60 4.18 18.08 -6.58
CA SER A 60 3.40 16.84 -6.45
C SER A 60 4.10 15.75 -5.63
N GLY A 61 5.42 15.85 -5.44
CA GLY A 61 6.25 14.78 -4.88
C GLY A 61 6.41 13.56 -5.79
N VAL A 62 5.95 13.62 -7.04
CA VAL A 62 6.12 12.54 -8.03
C VAL A 62 7.58 12.47 -8.47
N HIS A 63 8.15 11.26 -8.45
CA HIS A 63 9.44 10.97 -9.06
C HIS A 63 9.24 10.71 -10.56
N HIS A 64 9.64 11.65 -11.40
CA HIS A 64 9.66 11.50 -12.85
C HIS A 64 10.99 10.87 -13.27
N ILE A 65 10.91 9.78 -14.02
CA ILE A 65 12.09 9.07 -14.53
C ILE A 65 11.91 8.83 -16.03
N TYR A 66 12.88 9.28 -16.80
CA TYR A 66 12.88 9.18 -18.27
C TYR A 66 14.01 8.27 -18.73
N TYR A 67 13.67 7.35 -19.62
CA TYR A 67 14.55 6.32 -20.13
C TYR A 67 14.67 6.43 -21.65
N ARG A 68 15.80 6.01 -22.18
CA ARG A 68 15.99 5.83 -23.62
C ARG A 68 16.62 4.48 -23.92
N GLN A 69 16.06 3.78 -24.90
CA GLN A 69 16.57 2.49 -25.34
C GLN A 69 18.01 2.64 -25.87
N THR A 70 18.86 1.64 -25.64
CA THR A 70 20.22 1.61 -26.20
C THR A 70 20.52 0.31 -26.92
N TYR A 71 21.46 0.35 -27.87
CA TYR A 71 22.05 -0.83 -28.48
C TYR A 71 23.57 -0.75 -28.41
N ASN A 72 24.21 -1.73 -27.78
CA ASN A 72 25.65 -1.74 -27.51
C ASN A 72 26.16 -0.45 -26.82
N GLY A 73 25.35 0.14 -25.94
CA GLY A 73 25.67 1.38 -25.23
C GLY A 73 25.47 2.67 -26.03
N ILE A 74 25.02 2.60 -27.29
CA ILE A 74 24.65 3.77 -28.09
C ILE A 74 23.14 3.98 -27.98
N GLU A 75 22.74 5.22 -27.69
CA GLU A 75 21.34 5.62 -27.55
C GLU A 75 20.55 5.57 -28.85
N VAL A 76 19.28 5.20 -28.77
CA VAL A 76 18.33 5.24 -29.89
C VAL A 76 17.40 6.43 -29.72
N TYR A 77 17.52 7.44 -30.58
CA TYR A 77 16.65 8.61 -30.56
C TYR A 77 15.23 8.24 -31.00
N GLY A 78 14.22 8.77 -30.31
CA GLY A 78 12.81 8.46 -30.58
C GLY A 78 12.34 7.14 -29.97
N ALA A 79 13.17 6.49 -29.14
CA ALA A 79 12.85 5.25 -28.42
C ALA A 79 12.84 5.51 -26.91
N GLU A 80 12.00 6.44 -26.47
CA GLU A 80 11.86 6.86 -25.09
C GLU A 80 10.86 6.01 -24.30
N ALA A 81 11.05 5.94 -23.00
CA ALA A 81 10.05 5.46 -22.06
C ALA A 81 10.06 6.36 -20.82
N SER A 82 8.97 6.40 -20.08
CA SER A 82 8.91 7.14 -18.82
C SER A 82 8.14 6.36 -17.77
N MET A 83 8.50 6.61 -16.51
CA MET A 83 7.80 6.11 -15.34
C MET A 83 7.69 7.23 -14.32
N HIS A 84 6.49 7.38 -13.77
CA HIS A 84 6.16 8.44 -12.84
C HIS A 84 5.58 7.82 -11.58
N ILE A 85 6.33 7.95 -10.48
CA ILE A 85 6.08 7.22 -9.23
C ILE A 85 5.68 8.23 -8.15
N ALA A 86 4.52 8.05 -7.54
CA ALA A 86 4.08 8.87 -6.42
C ALA A 86 4.97 8.67 -5.18
N SER A 87 4.87 9.60 -4.23
CA SER A 87 5.62 9.56 -2.97
C SER A 87 5.35 8.31 -2.10
N ASN A 88 4.19 7.68 -2.28
CA ASN A 88 3.82 6.41 -1.62
C ASN A 88 4.34 5.15 -2.35
N GLY A 89 5.04 5.31 -3.48
CA GLY A 89 5.59 4.22 -4.30
C GLY A 89 4.66 3.67 -5.38
N SER A 90 3.42 4.18 -5.53
CA SER A 90 2.53 3.77 -6.61
C SER A 90 2.96 4.38 -7.95
N ILE A 91 2.75 3.65 -9.05
CA ILE A 91 2.98 4.19 -10.40
C ILE A 91 1.73 4.99 -10.79
N ILE A 92 1.91 6.29 -11.02
CA ILE A 92 0.84 7.21 -11.46
C ILE A 92 0.63 7.10 -12.97
N SER A 93 1.72 7.13 -13.72
CA SER A 93 1.70 6.96 -15.17
C SER A 93 3.00 6.35 -15.67
N LYS A 94 2.93 5.72 -16.84
CA LYS A 94 4.07 5.14 -17.53
C LYS A 94 3.82 5.13 -19.02
N ASN A 95 4.89 5.35 -19.79
CA ASN A 95 4.84 5.34 -21.25
C ASN A 95 6.02 4.54 -21.80
N ASN A 96 5.85 3.89 -22.94
CA ASN A 96 6.91 3.11 -23.56
C ASN A 96 6.82 3.14 -25.09
N ASP A 97 7.73 3.89 -25.69
CA ASP A 97 7.94 3.98 -27.13
C ASP A 97 9.25 3.31 -27.56
N PHE A 98 9.77 2.38 -26.75
CA PHE A 98 10.89 1.55 -27.18
C PHE A 98 10.56 0.86 -28.51
N ILE A 99 11.59 0.66 -29.32
CA ILE A 99 11.46 -0.03 -30.59
C ILE A 99 11.45 -1.53 -30.30
N PRO A 100 10.37 -2.25 -30.65
CA PRO A 100 10.32 -3.70 -30.43
C PRO A 100 11.22 -4.43 -31.42
N SER A 101 11.85 -5.52 -30.97
CA SER A 101 12.84 -6.29 -31.72
C SER A 101 13.95 -5.41 -32.31
N LEU A 102 14.49 -4.49 -31.50
CA LEU A 102 15.42 -3.46 -31.97
C LEU A 102 16.58 -4.02 -32.79
N GLU A 103 17.20 -5.11 -32.32
CA GLU A 103 18.36 -5.73 -32.97
C GLU A 103 18.07 -6.21 -34.40
N GLU A 104 16.84 -6.66 -34.68
CA GLU A 104 16.42 -7.14 -36.01
C GLU A 104 16.17 -5.99 -37.00
N LYS A 105 15.88 -4.80 -36.48
CA LYS A 105 15.60 -3.60 -37.28
C LYS A 105 16.85 -2.79 -37.62
N ILE A 106 17.98 -3.06 -36.96
CA ILE A 106 19.23 -2.34 -37.23
C ILE A 106 19.80 -2.77 -38.58
N ILE A 107 19.96 -1.82 -39.50
CA ILE A 107 20.54 -2.03 -40.82
C ILE A 107 21.82 -1.19 -41.03
N GLY A 108 22.68 -1.63 -41.94
CA GLY A 108 23.93 -0.93 -42.28
C GLY A 108 25.08 -1.20 -41.31
N GLY A 109 26.10 -0.33 -41.33
CA GLY A 109 27.28 -0.43 -40.47
C GLY A 109 26.96 -0.13 -39.01
N LYS A 110 27.47 -0.96 -38.09
CA LYS A 110 27.35 -0.77 -36.62
C LYS A 110 28.47 0.11 -36.02
N SER A 111 29.30 0.71 -36.86
CA SER A 111 30.36 1.63 -36.47
C SER A 111 30.42 2.79 -37.46
N PRO A 112 30.70 4.02 -37.00
CA PRO A 112 30.71 5.19 -37.88
C PRO A 112 31.87 5.10 -38.88
N SER A 113 31.58 5.30 -40.17
CA SER A 113 32.63 5.47 -41.20
C SER A 113 32.94 6.95 -41.46
N LEU A 114 31.98 7.83 -41.14
CA LEU A 114 32.17 9.28 -41.11
C LEU A 114 32.60 9.74 -39.73
N ASN A 115 33.57 10.64 -39.67
CA ASN A 115 33.93 11.33 -38.44
C ASN A 115 32.96 12.52 -38.16
N PRO A 116 32.96 13.08 -36.94
CA PRO A 116 32.06 14.18 -36.56
C PRO A 116 32.15 15.41 -37.48
N LEU A 117 33.35 15.81 -37.93
CA LEU A 117 33.54 16.97 -38.80
C LEU A 117 32.87 16.77 -40.15
N ASN A 118 33.03 15.59 -40.75
CA ASN A 118 32.40 15.25 -42.03
C ASN A 118 30.87 15.17 -41.90
N ALA A 119 30.34 14.79 -40.73
CA ALA A 119 28.91 14.80 -40.47
C ALA A 119 28.35 16.23 -40.45
N VAL A 120 29.04 17.19 -39.81
CA VAL A 120 28.69 18.62 -39.84
C VAL A 120 28.76 19.16 -41.27
N MET A 121 29.79 18.78 -42.05
CA MET A 121 29.87 19.15 -43.46
C MET A 121 28.69 18.61 -44.29
N ALA A 122 28.25 17.39 -44.02
CA ALA A 122 27.09 16.80 -44.68
C ALA A 122 25.78 17.53 -44.32
N ALA A 123 25.56 17.84 -43.03
CA ALA A 123 24.41 18.64 -42.59
C ALA A 123 24.40 20.04 -43.22
N ALA A 124 25.58 20.69 -43.31
CA ALA A 124 25.75 21.97 -43.96
C ALA A 124 25.42 21.89 -45.47
N ALA A 125 25.89 20.84 -46.16
CA ALA A 125 25.61 20.63 -47.58
C ALA A 125 24.10 20.42 -47.85
N VAL A 126 23.43 19.59 -47.04
CA VAL A 126 21.98 19.34 -47.17
C VAL A 126 21.17 20.61 -46.94
N SER A 127 21.61 21.45 -45.99
CA SER A 127 20.95 22.71 -45.64
C SER A 127 21.43 23.90 -46.49
N LYS A 128 22.34 23.65 -47.44
CA LYS A 128 22.95 24.67 -48.32
C LYS A 128 23.68 25.79 -47.56
N TYR A 129 24.15 25.51 -46.35
CA TYR A 129 25.01 26.44 -45.61
C TYR A 129 26.40 26.52 -46.24
N LYS A 130 26.96 27.73 -46.29
CA LYS A 130 28.31 27.96 -46.76
C LYS A 130 29.27 28.02 -45.57
N ILE A 131 30.03 26.95 -45.36
CA ILE A 131 31.11 26.94 -44.37
C ILE A 131 32.14 28.01 -44.76
N SER A 132 32.31 29.00 -43.90
CA SER A 132 33.20 30.14 -44.11
C SER A 132 34.46 30.06 -43.26
N GLU A 133 34.47 29.20 -42.25
CA GLU A 133 35.60 28.94 -41.35
C GLU A 133 35.91 27.44 -41.26
N ASN A 134 37.18 27.09 -40.99
CA ASN A 134 37.58 25.69 -40.88
C ASN A 134 36.95 25.03 -39.64
N LEU A 135 36.26 23.91 -39.86
CA LEU A 135 35.70 23.10 -38.77
C LEU A 135 36.81 22.36 -38.00
N LYS A 136 36.73 22.39 -36.67
CA LYS A 136 37.61 21.66 -35.74
C LYS A 136 36.82 21.12 -34.55
N ILE A 137 37.31 20.03 -33.94
CA ILE A 137 36.77 19.57 -32.66
C ILE A 137 37.29 20.53 -31.58
N VAL A 138 36.37 21.20 -30.91
CA VAL A 138 36.62 22.16 -29.83
C VAL A 138 36.76 21.42 -28.51
N ASP A 139 35.93 20.40 -28.30
CA ASP A 139 35.96 19.57 -27.09
C ASP A 139 35.53 18.12 -27.37
N ILE A 140 36.00 17.20 -26.52
CA ILE A 140 35.61 15.79 -26.52
C ILE A 140 34.90 15.52 -25.18
N VAL A 141 33.57 15.54 -25.21
CA VAL A 141 32.72 15.40 -24.04
C VAL A 141 32.79 13.97 -23.49
N ASP A 142 32.61 12.98 -24.38
CA ASP A 142 32.67 11.57 -24.02
C ASP A 142 33.22 10.74 -25.19
N THR A 143 34.43 10.22 -25.01
CA THR A 143 35.08 9.35 -26.01
C THR A 143 34.42 7.98 -26.17
N LYS A 144 33.78 7.46 -25.12
CA LYS A 144 33.11 6.15 -25.14
C LYS A 144 31.80 6.24 -25.90
N ASN A 145 31.04 7.30 -25.65
CA ASN A 145 29.73 7.52 -26.28
C ASN A 145 29.80 8.35 -27.57
N HIS A 146 31.02 8.69 -28.03
CA HIS A 146 31.27 9.43 -29.26
C HIS A 146 30.54 10.79 -29.27
N GLU A 147 30.75 11.56 -28.21
CA GLU A 147 30.15 12.88 -27.99
C GLU A 147 31.22 13.98 -28.06
N PHE A 148 31.01 14.95 -28.94
CA PHE A 148 31.98 15.97 -29.33
C PHE A 148 31.33 17.34 -29.45
N ILE A 149 32.11 18.39 -29.25
CA ILE A 149 31.75 19.76 -29.62
C ILE A 149 32.60 20.17 -30.82
N VAL A 150 31.94 20.56 -31.91
CA VAL A 150 32.57 21.02 -33.16
C VAL A 150 32.44 22.54 -33.28
N SER A 151 33.45 23.17 -33.85
CA SER A 151 33.49 24.62 -34.02
C SER A 151 32.33 25.13 -34.89
N LYS A 152 31.83 26.35 -34.62
CA LYS A 152 30.76 27.04 -35.38
C LYS A 152 30.87 27.02 -36.91
N GLY A 153 32.09 27.03 -37.47
CA GLY A 153 32.34 26.96 -38.92
C GLY A 153 31.81 28.13 -39.75
N GLY A 154 31.40 29.21 -39.09
CA GLY A 154 30.66 30.33 -39.69
C GLY A 154 29.31 29.93 -40.30
N ILE A 155 28.71 28.83 -39.81
CA ILE A 155 27.36 28.37 -40.17
C ILE A 155 26.43 28.32 -38.95
N SER A 156 26.97 28.39 -37.74
CA SER A 156 26.20 28.38 -36.50
C SER A 156 26.54 29.55 -35.56
N SER A 157 25.56 30.01 -34.80
CA SER A 157 25.70 31.03 -33.76
C SER A 157 26.30 30.46 -32.46
N SER A 158 26.19 29.16 -32.23
CA SER A 158 26.80 28.42 -31.11
C SER A 158 27.78 27.34 -31.60
N GLU A 159 28.59 26.80 -30.68
CA GLU A 159 29.36 25.59 -31.02
C GLU A 159 28.39 24.42 -31.27
N ILE A 160 28.77 23.49 -32.15
CA ILE A 160 27.89 22.44 -32.68
C ILE A 160 28.11 21.15 -31.89
N PRO A 161 27.17 20.72 -31.03
CA PRO A 161 27.25 19.42 -30.38
C PRO A 161 27.02 18.31 -31.41
N VAL A 162 27.79 17.22 -31.32
CA VAL A 162 27.71 16.07 -32.21
C VAL A 162 27.83 14.79 -31.38
N LYS A 163 26.83 13.92 -31.45
CA LYS A 163 26.76 12.66 -30.72
C LYS A 163 26.38 11.51 -31.63
N LEU A 164 27.03 10.35 -31.48
CA LEU A 164 26.64 9.14 -32.21
C LEU A 164 25.38 8.52 -31.58
N MET A 165 24.38 8.24 -32.39
CA MET A 165 23.10 7.65 -31.97
C MET A 165 22.57 6.67 -33.01
N TYR A 166 21.53 5.92 -32.68
CA TYR A 166 20.68 5.22 -33.63
C TYR A 166 19.38 6.01 -33.84
N GLN A 167 18.77 5.91 -35.03
CA GLN A 167 17.50 6.55 -35.36
C GLN A 167 16.64 5.59 -36.20
N GLN A 168 15.35 5.51 -35.89
CA GLN A 168 14.39 4.84 -36.78
C GLN A 168 14.03 5.75 -37.96
N ASN A 169 14.10 5.21 -39.18
CA ASN A 169 13.67 5.89 -40.39
C ASN A 169 12.16 5.68 -40.64
N LYS A 170 11.59 6.38 -41.65
CA LYS A 170 10.16 6.29 -41.99
C LYS A 170 9.68 4.90 -42.46
N LYS A 171 10.60 3.98 -42.81
CA LYS A 171 10.26 2.59 -43.19
C LYS A 171 10.25 1.65 -41.99
N GLY A 172 10.65 2.12 -40.82
CA GLY A 172 10.76 1.34 -39.60
C GLY A 172 12.15 0.72 -39.37
N ASP A 173 13.11 0.91 -40.28
CA ASP A 173 14.49 0.44 -40.08
C ASP A 173 15.25 1.39 -39.16
N VAL A 174 16.21 0.85 -38.39
CA VAL A 174 17.06 1.61 -37.48
C VAL A 174 18.47 1.74 -38.06
N VAL A 175 18.97 2.97 -38.15
CA VAL A 175 20.27 3.29 -38.76
C VAL A 175 21.17 4.06 -37.79
N LEU A 176 22.48 3.84 -37.88
CA LEU A 176 23.47 4.59 -37.11
C LEU A 176 23.63 6.00 -37.69
N VAL A 177 23.52 7.02 -36.84
CA VAL A 177 23.51 8.44 -37.22
C VAL A 177 24.41 9.29 -36.31
N TRP A 178 24.92 10.38 -36.85
CA TRP A 178 25.41 11.51 -36.09
C TRP A 178 24.23 12.45 -35.81
N ASN A 179 23.86 12.56 -34.54
CA ASN A 179 22.93 13.57 -34.04
C ASN A 179 23.69 14.86 -33.76
N LEU A 180 23.32 15.95 -34.42
CA LEU A 180 23.99 17.26 -34.26
C LEU A 180 23.01 18.41 -34.37
N SER A 181 23.30 19.55 -33.75
CA SER A 181 22.43 20.74 -33.85
C SER A 181 23.16 21.97 -34.36
N ILE A 182 22.53 22.73 -35.26
CA ILE A 182 23.04 23.98 -35.83
C ILE A 182 22.02 25.10 -35.51
N ASP A 183 22.39 26.01 -34.62
CA ASP A 183 21.72 27.30 -34.40
C ASP A 183 22.12 28.21 -35.56
N ASP A 184 21.26 28.49 -36.53
CA ASP A 184 21.67 29.16 -37.76
C ASP A 184 22.11 30.63 -37.50
N ILE A 185 23.01 31.13 -38.36
CA ILE A 185 23.53 32.51 -38.22
C ILE A 185 22.53 33.61 -38.59
N GLN A 186 21.42 33.26 -39.22
CA GLN A 186 20.34 34.19 -39.59
C GLN A 186 19.32 34.34 -38.46
N GLY A 187 19.43 33.53 -37.40
CA GLY A 187 18.52 33.52 -36.25
C GLY A 187 17.14 32.96 -36.58
N GLN A 188 16.93 32.33 -37.73
CA GLN A 188 15.59 31.94 -38.18
C GLN A 188 15.20 30.51 -37.78
N ASN A 189 16.20 29.63 -37.66
CA ASN A 189 15.99 28.23 -37.30
C ASN A 189 17.11 27.73 -36.39
N TRP A 190 16.77 26.76 -35.53
CA TRP A 190 17.75 25.98 -34.79
C TRP A 190 17.50 24.50 -35.07
N PHE A 191 18.21 23.97 -36.07
CA PHE A 191 17.93 22.62 -36.55
C PHE A 191 18.75 21.55 -35.83
N SER A 192 18.07 20.48 -35.41
CA SER A 192 18.65 19.22 -34.98
C SER A 192 18.60 18.20 -36.13
N TYR A 193 19.74 17.61 -36.47
CA TYR A 193 19.93 16.73 -37.62
C TYR A 193 20.33 15.32 -37.20
N ARG A 194 19.88 14.34 -37.98
CA ARG A 194 20.38 12.95 -37.94
C ARG A 194 20.99 12.61 -39.29
N ILE A 195 22.32 12.63 -39.33
CA ILE A 195 23.09 12.33 -40.54
C ILE A 195 23.57 10.88 -40.47
N ASN A 196 23.30 10.08 -41.49
CA ASN A 196 23.76 8.69 -41.55
C ASN A 196 25.28 8.61 -41.34
N ALA A 197 25.71 7.87 -40.31
CA ALA A 197 27.10 7.82 -39.88
C ALA A 197 28.03 7.04 -40.84
N SER A 198 27.47 6.42 -41.88
CA SER A 198 28.21 5.74 -42.94
C SER A 198 28.17 6.49 -44.27
N THR A 199 27.00 7.00 -44.68
CA THR A 199 26.79 7.59 -46.01
C THR A 199 26.80 9.11 -46.04
N GLY A 200 26.48 9.77 -44.92
CA GLY A 200 26.33 11.23 -44.85
C GLY A 200 24.96 11.72 -45.32
N GLU A 201 24.02 10.81 -45.61
CA GLU A 201 22.66 11.17 -45.99
C GLU A 201 21.84 11.67 -44.80
N LEU A 202 20.93 12.62 -45.04
CA LEU A 202 19.97 13.07 -44.03
C LEU A 202 18.92 11.99 -43.77
N VAL A 203 18.82 11.54 -42.53
CA VAL A 203 17.80 10.59 -42.06
C VAL A 203 16.59 11.32 -41.50
N ASP A 204 16.83 12.31 -40.66
CA ASP A 204 15.80 13.09 -39.96
C ASP A 204 16.30 14.50 -39.63
N LYS A 205 15.37 15.46 -39.50
CA LYS A 205 15.64 16.86 -39.21
C LYS A 205 14.46 17.49 -38.47
N ASN A 206 14.73 18.05 -37.29
CA ASN A 206 13.76 18.78 -36.47
C ASN A 206 14.21 20.23 -36.28
N ASP A 207 13.28 21.17 -36.19
CA ASP A 207 13.57 22.55 -35.79
C ASP A 207 13.19 22.74 -34.32
N TRP A 208 14.11 23.27 -33.52
CA TRP A 208 13.87 23.63 -32.12
C TRP A 208 13.43 25.09 -31.96
N GLN A 209 13.41 25.85 -33.06
CA GLN A 209 12.84 27.18 -33.10
C GLN A 209 11.38 27.09 -33.52
N VAL A 210 10.49 27.48 -32.61
CA VAL A 210 9.05 27.55 -32.91
C VAL A 210 8.72 28.98 -33.28
N ASN A 211 8.10 29.16 -34.45
CA ASN A 211 7.84 30.46 -35.06
C ASN A 211 6.34 30.77 -35.09
N CYS A 212 5.95 31.98 -34.69
CA CYS A 212 4.58 32.47 -34.63
C CYS A 212 4.30 33.52 -35.70
N ASN A 213 3.89 33.12 -36.92
CA ASN A 213 3.62 34.10 -37.99
C ASN A 213 2.34 34.92 -37.72
N LEU A 214 2.48 36.25 -37.62
CA LEU A 214 1.41 37.21 -37.29
C LEU A 214 0.85 37.95 -38.53
N GLY A 215 1.16 37.53 -39.77
CA GLY A 215 0.75 38.22 -41.02
C GLY A 215 0.03 37.37 -42.11
N GLU A 216 -1.16 37.86 -42.51
CA GLU A 216 -2.09 37.56 -43.64
C GLU A 216 -2.66 36.14 -43.89
N ASN A 217 -3.90 35.93 -43.42
CA ASN A 217 -5.11 35.72 -44.26
C ASN A 217 -6.41 35.78 -43.41
N HIS A 218 -7.46 36.43 -43.96
CA HIS A 218 -8.91 36.31 -43.68
C HIS A 218 -9.69 37.53 -43.09
N ASP A 219 -10.15 38.37 -44.04
CA ASP A 219 -11.42 39.12 -44.29
C ASP A 219 -12.43 39.53 -43.16
N HIS A 220 -13.07 40.69 -43.40
CA HIS A 220 -13.68 41.75 -42.53
C HIS A 220 -15.08 41.47 -41.91
N SER A 221 -15.58 42.11 -40.82
CA SER A 221 -16.00 43.54 -40.73
C SER A 221 -16.83 43.91 -39.44
N LEU A 222 -16.66 45.15 -38.93
CA LEU A 222 -17.56 46.08 -38.16
C LEU A 222 -17.73 46.06 -36.60
N GLU A 223 -17.01 46.99 -35.92
CA GLU A 223 -17.37 48.11 -34.98
C GLU A 223 -18.70 48.09 -34.15
N THR A 224 -18.87 48.51 -32.87
CA THR A 224 -18.38 49.64 -31.99
C THR A 224 -18.95 49.44 -30.54
N GLU A 225 -18.22 49.53 -29.41
CA GLU A 225 -17.82 50.65 -28.49
C GLU A 225 -18.63 50.86 -27.15
N TYR A 226 -17.86 51.23 -26.08
CA TYR A 226 -18.13 51.83 -24.72
C TYR A 226 -18.37 50.91 -23.49
N SER A 227 -17.44 50.77 -22.49
CA SER A 227 -16.89 51.70 -21.45
C SER A 227 -17.87 51.97 -20.28
N THR A 228 -17.61 51.94 -18.97
CA THR A 228 -16.48 51.70 -18.00
C THR A 228 -17.08 51.89 -16.59
N ASN A 229 -16.61 51.19 -15.53
CA ASN A 229 -15.98 51.78 -14.32
C ASN A 229 -15.95 50.88 -13.07
N SER A 230 -14.82 51.00 -12.37
CA SER A 230 -14.30 50.35 -11.17
C SER A 230 -15.07 50.58 -9.87
N LEU A 231 -14.76 49.80 -8.82
CA LEU A 231 -14.09 50.29 -7.58
C LEU A 231 -13.67 49.10 -6.68
N SER A 232 -12.45 49.20 -6.14
CA SER A 232 -11.70 48.22 -5.34
C SER A 232 -12.01 48.30 -3.84
N LYS A 233 -11.65 47.22 -3.10
CA LYS A 233 -11.34 47.30 -1.67
C LYS A 233 -10.36 46.19 -1.24
N GLU A 234 -9.24 46.63 -0.68
CA GLU A 234 -8.16 45.84 -0.05
C GLU A 234 -8.59 45.22 1.30
N TYR A 235 -7.87 44.16 1.70
CA TYR A 235 -7.68 43.78 3.11
C TYR A 235 -6.21 43.40 3.38
N GLU A 236 -5.67 43.96 4.46
CA GLU A 236 -4.32 43.81 5.04
C GLU A 236 -4.01 42.41 5.58
N VAL A 237 -2.72 42.02 5.51
CA VAL A 237 -2.10 41.02 6.39
C VAL A 237 -0.81 41.58 6.99
N VAL A 238 -0.62 41.26 8.27
CA VAL A 238 0.26 41.84 9.29
C VAL A 238 1.75 41.49 9.11
N THR A 239 2.60 42.43 9.55
CA THR A 239 4.05 42.56 9.41
C THR A 239 4.91 41.68 10.32
N MET A 240 6.11 41.35 9.86
CA MET A 240 7.29 41.03 10.69
C MET A 240 8.47 41.82 10.10
N GLU A 241 8.89 42.85 10.83
CA GLU A 241 9.39 44.12 10.27
C GLU A 241 10.82 44.42 10.79
N GLU A 242 11.55 45.25 10.04
CA GLU A 242 12.70 46.08 10.46
C GLU A 242 14.16 45.61 10.25
N SER A 243 14.51 44.37 9.88
CA SER A 243 15.92 44.05 9.48
C SER A 243 16.10 43.48 8.07
N LEU A 244 15.02 42.99 7.46
CA LEU A 244 14.98 42.49 6.09
C LEU A 244 14.48 43.56 5.10
N GLU A 245 13.72 44.55 5.55
CA GLU A 245 13.19 45.63 4.69
C GLU A 245 14.27 46.51 4.07
N GLU A 246 15.34 46.86 4.79
CA GLU A 246 16.45 47.62 4.21
C GLU A 246 17.24 46.78 3.17
N TYR A 247 17.33 45.46 3.37
CA TYR A 247 17.98 44.54 2.43
C TYR A 247 17.10 44.28 1.19
N TYR A 248 15.80 44.12 1.36
CA TYR A 248 14.84 43.91 0.25
C TYR A 248 14.52 45.18 -0.53
N ALA A 249 14.54 46.36 0.11
CA ALA A 249 14.46 47.65 -0.59
C ALA A 249 15.69 47.91 -1.49
N LEU A 250 16.81 47.21 -1.24
CA LEU A 250 18.04 47.26 -2.05
C LEU A 250 18.06 46.25 -3.21
N LEU A 251 17.17 45.24 -3.19
CA LEU A 251 17.05 44.21 -4.23
C LEU A 251 15.98 44.55 -5.28
N GLY A 252 14.95 45.34 -4.91
CA GLY A 252 13.80 45.61 -5.77
C GLY A 252 14.02 46.76 -6.75
N GLY A 253 13.96 46.47 -8.06
CA GLY A 253 13.93 47.52 -9.10
C GLY A 253 12.54 48.17 -9.22
N SER A 254 12.48 49.36 -9.83
CA SER A 254 11.22 49.99 -10.21
C SER A 254 11.04 49.97 -11.73
N TYR A 255 9.94 49.38 -12.21
CA TYR A 255 9.74 49.14 -13.65
C TYR A 255 8.43 49.80 -14.11
N ARG A 256 8.49 50.72 -15.09
CA ARG A 256 7.27 51.20 -15.74
C ARG A 256 6.89 50.25 -16.87
N VAL A 257 5.82 49.48 -16.72
CA VAL A 257 5.47 48.38 -17.64
C VAL A 257 3.97 48.21 -17.78
N TYR A 258 3.53 47.45 -18.77
CA TYR A 258 2.16 46.91 -18.78
C TYR A 258 2.14 45.72 -17.81
N ALA A 259 1.95 45.99 -16.52
CA ALA A 259 2.09 44.98 -15.48
C ALA A 259 1.03 43.88 -15.61
N MET A 260 1.39 42.64 -15.23
CA MET A 260 0.46 41.51 -15.18
C MET A 260 -0.81 41.89 -14.39
N PRO A 261 -2.03 41.58 -14.90
CA PRO A 261 -2.34 40.74 -16.07
C PRO A 261 -2.57 41.52 -17.37
N ILE A 262 -2.12 42.77 -17.52
CA ILE A 262 -2.39 43.56 -18.73
C ILE A 262 -1.67 42.95 -19.93
N GLU A 263 -2.43 42.44 -20.91
CA GLU A 263 -1.86 41.82 -22.12
C GLU A 263 -1.08 42.81 -22.98
N SER A 264 -1.62 43.99 -23.28
CA SER A 264 -1.00 44.89 -24.26
C SER A 264 -1.59 46.30 -24.20
N PRO A 265 -1.07 47.29 -24.97
CA PRO A 265 -1.50 48.69 -24.90
C PRO A 265 -2.99 48.95 -25.14
N ASN A 266 -3.69 48.07 -25.87
CA ASN A 266 -5.14 48.17 -26.10
C ASN A 266 -5.99 47.51 -25.01
N HIS A 267 -5.36 46.93 -23.96
CA HIS A 267 -6.03 46.30 -22.82
C HIS A 267 -5.90 47.09 -21.51
N GLY A 268 -4.95 48.02 -21.41
CA GLY A 268 -4.71 48.79 -20.19
C GLY A 268 -3.60 49.81 -20.32
N SER A 269 -3.31 50.49 -19.22
CA SER A 269 -2.23 51.48 -19.12
C SER A 269 -1.01 50.91 -18.40
N ARG A 270 0.17 51.49 -18.66
CA ARG A 270 1.38 51.17 -17.91
C ARG A 270 1.31 51.66 -16.47
N THR A 271 1.87 50.87 -15.56
CA THR A 271 2.05 51.22 -14.14
C THR A 271 3.54 51.18 -13.79
N LEU A 272 3.95 51.97 -12.80
CA LEU A 272 5.27 51.85 -12.19
C LEU A 272 5.14 50.87 -11.03
N VAL A 273 5.79 49.71 -11.15
CA VAL A 273 5.75 48.64 -10.14
C VAL A 273 7.10 48.49 -9.45
N THR A 274 7.09 48.06 -8.20
CA THR A 274 8.27 47.90 -7.32
C THR A 274 8.08 46.68 -6.44
N GLY A 275 9.17 46.00 -6.05
CA GLY A 275 9.09 44.82 -5.15
C GLY A 275 8.29 43.68 -5.78
N VAL A 276 8.49 43.48 -7.08
CA VAL A 276 7.75 42.50 -7.89
C VAL A 276 8.47 41.14 -7.97
N GLU A 277 9.73 41.11 -7.52
CA GLU A 277 10.57 39.92 -7.49
C GLU A 277 10.00 38.88 -6.50
N ASN A 278 9.82 37.64 -6.94
CA ASN A 278 9.45 36.55 -6.03
C ASN A 278 10.71 35.93 -5.42
N LEU A 279 10.92 36.09 -4.11
CA LEU A 279 12.16 35.68 -3.45
C LEU A 279 12.32 34.15 -3.28
N THR A 280 11.28 33.37 -3.55
CA THR A 280 11.41 31.91 -3.60
C THR A 280 12.01 31.47 -4.93
N ALA A 281 11.52 32.04 -6.04
CA ALA A 281 12.01 31.72 -7.39
C ALA A 281 13.29 32.48 -7.76
N SER A 282 13.42 33.71 -7.29
CA SER A 282 14.51 34.65 -7.55
C SER A 282 15.10 35.17 -6.22
N PRO A 283 15.82 34.32 -5.46
CA PRO A 283 16.25 34.61 -4.09
C PRO A 283 17.21 35.80 -3.93
N TYR A 284 17.85 36.22 -5.01
CA TYR A 284 18.76 37.38 -5.07
C TYR A 284 18.20 38.53 -5.93
N GLY A 285 16.90 38.49 -6.25
CA GLY A 285 16.25 39.43 -7.17
C GLY A 285 16.61 39.18 -8.64
N TRP A 286 16.09 40.03 -9.53
CA TRP A 286 16.22 39.84 -10.98
C TRP A 286 17.52 40.38 -11.59
N HIS A 287 18.41 40.97 -10.78
CA HIS A 287 19.63 41.66 -11.26
C HIS A 287 20.93 41.05 -10.71
N ASP A 288 20.87 39.82 -10.21
CA ASP A 288 22.01 39.04 -9.75
C ASP A 288 22.15 37.76 -10.60
N THR A 289 23.39 37.31 -10.83
CA THR A 289 23.65 36.04 -11.53
C THR A 289 24.52 35.06 -10.75
N ASN A 290 25.12 35.51 -9.64
CA ASN A 290 26.20 34.77 -8.99
C ASN A 290 25.77 34.20 -7.61
N GLY A 291 24.58 34.56 -7.13
CA GLY A 291 24.04 34.12 -5.85
C GLY A 291 24.69 34.80 -4.65
N ALA A 292 25.36 35.95 -4.84
CA ALA A 292 25.86 36.76 -3.76
C ALA A 292 24.84 37.86 -3.40
N PRO A 293 24.70 38.19 -2.11
CA PRO A 293 23.92 39.33 -1.68
C PRO A 293 24.29 40.63 -2.40
N GLY A 294 23.31 41.26 -3.03
CA GLY A 294 23.44 42.56 -3.70
C GLY A 294 23.24 42.50 -5.21
N VAL A 295 22.90 43.64 -5.79
CA VAL A 295 22.67 43.80 -7.23
C VAL A 295 24.02 43.77 -7.97
N GLU A 296 24.16 42.86 -8.94
CA GLU A 296 25.34 42.78 -9.82
C GLU A 296 25.20 43.68 -11.05
N TYR A 297 24.00 43.71 -11.64
CA TYR A 297 23.71 44.44 -12.87
C TYR A 297 22.77 45.62 -12.62
N THR A 298 23.07 46.77 -13.21
CA THR A 298 22.14 47.93 -13.22
C THR A 298 21.31 48.01 -14.50
N ILE A 299 21.38 46.96 -15.31
CA ILE A 299 20.78 46.84 -16.64
C ILE A 299 19.76 45.70 -16.62
N SER A 300 18.94 45.53 -17.67
CA SER A 300 17.95 44.46 -17.75
C SER A 300 18.58 43.06 -17.93
N ARG A 301 19.28 42.57 -16.89
CA ARG A 301 20.01 41.31 -16.85
C ARG A 301 20.08 40.75 -15.42
N GLY A 302 19.80 39.47 -15.28
CA GLY A 302 20.12 38.70 -14.08
C GLY A 302 20.02 37.20 -14.32
N ASN A 303 19.64 36.46 -13.28
CA ASN A 303 19.73 35.00 -13.25
C ASN A 303 18.83 34.34 -14.30
N ASN A 304 17.65 34.91 -14.54
CA ASN A 304 16.56 34.28 -15.27
C ASN A 304 16.59 34.67 -16.75
N VAL A 305 16.92 35.93 -17.03
CA VAL A 305 16.84 36.53 -18.36
C VAL A 305 17.89 37.63 -18.54
N TYR A 306 18.39 37.76 -19.76
CA TYR A 306 19.09 38.93 -20.25
C TYR A 306 18.33 39.53 -21.43
N ALA A 307 17.74 40.71 -21.22
CA ALA A 307 16.98 41.42 -22.24
C ALA A 307 17.78 42.55 -22.88
N TYR A 308 17.79 42.59 -24.21
CA TYR A 308 18.55 43.53 -25.03
C TYR A 308 17.92 43.66 -26.43
N ASP A 309 18.33 44.66 -27.21
CA ASP A 309 17.94 44.74 -28.62
C ASP A 309 18.82 43.88 -29.52
N ASP A 310 18.25 43.32 -30.60
CA ASP A 310 19.03 42.80 -31.73
C ASP A 310 18.53 43.35 -33.06
N ILE A 311 18.41 44.68 -33.14
CA ILE A 311 17.97 45.38 -34.35
C ILE A 311 18.89 45.08 -35.55
N ALA A 312 20.16 44.76 -35.26
CA ALA A 312 21.18 44.48 -36.27
C ALA A 312 21.15 43.04 -36.80
N ASN A 313 20.30 42.15 -36.26
CA ASN A 313 20.24 40.72 -36.58
C ASN A 313 21.64 40.08 -36.49
N THR A 314 22.23 40.20 -35.31
CA THR A 314 23.55 39.65 -35.02
C THR A 314 23.51 38.45 -34.09
N ASN A 315 22.35 38.15 -33.50
CA ASN A 315 22.14 37.18 -32.42
C ASN A 315 23.09 37.38 -31.24
N ASN A 316 23.56 38.61 -31.04
CA ASN A 316 24.46 39.01 -29.96
C ASN A 316 23.83 40.16 -29.17
N PRO A 317 24.13 40.28 -27.86
CA PRO A 317 23.59 41.35 -27.05
C PRO A 317 23.89 42.76 -27.60
N GLY A 318 22.83 43.49 -27.96
CA GLY A 318 22.87 44.89 -28.35
C GLY A 318 22.71 45.85 -27.16
N THR A 319 21.95 46.93 -27.37
CA THR A 319 21.61 47.91 -26.33
C THR A 319 20.68 47.28 -25.31
N THR A 320 20.87 47.63 -24.05
CA THR A 320 20.07 47.15 -22.92
C THR A 320 19.46 48.34 -22.18
N ALA A 321 18.32 48.12 -21.50
CA ALA A 321 17.76 49.15 -20.62
C ALA A 321 18.65 49.28 -19.37
N ASN A 322 18.90 50.51 -18.90
CA ASN A 322 19.77 50.76 -17.75
C ASN A 322 19.05 51.63 -16.71
N GLY A 323 18.66 51.03 -15.59
CA GLY A 323 17.99 51.71 -14.48
C GLY A 323 18.95 52.48 -13.55
N GLY A 324 20.26 52.42 -13.81
CA GLY A 324 21.29 53.00 -12.96
C GLY A 324 21.39 52.31 -11.60
N GLY A 325 22.20 52.87 -10.70
CA GLY A 325 22.45 52.26 -9.38
C GLY A 325 21.21 52.16 -8.47
N SER A 326 20.11 52.85 -8.82
CA SER A 326 18.82 52.74 -8.12
C SER A 326 17.83 51.80 -8.80
N LEU A 327 18.23 51.09 -9.87
CA LEU A 327 17.38 50.21 -10.66
C LEU A 327 16.03 50.85 -11.08
N ASN A 328 16.07 52.11 -11.50
CA ASN A 328 14.88 52.84 -11.93
C ASN A 328 14.66 52.75 -13.45
N PHE A 329 13.89 51.75 -13.87
CA PHE A 329 13.49 51.51 -15.26
C PHE A 329 12.16 52.23 -15.61
N ASP A 330 12.09 53.53 -15.31
CA ASP A 330 10.97 54.40 -15.69
C ASP A 330 11.28 55.15 -17.00
N PHE A 331 10.99 54.49 -18.13
CA PHE A 331 11.21 55.07 -19.46
C PHE A 331 9.91 55.51 -20.16
N PRO A 332 9.93 56.65 -20.88
CA PRO A 332 8.80 57.07 -21.69
C PRO A 332 8.58 56.12 -22.87
N ILE A 333 7.33 56.01 -23.33
CA ILE A 333 6.97 55.16 -24.45
C ILE A 333 6.14 55.92 -25.48
N ASN A 334 6.41 55.65 -26.75
CA ASN A 334 5.53 55.91 -27.88
C ASN A 334 5.06 54.56 -28.43
N THR A 335 3.75 54.31 -28.36
CA THR A 335 3.14 53.05 -28.80
C THR A 335 2.98 52.98 -30.33
N THR A 336 3.20 54.09 -31.04
CA THR A 336 3.37 54.08 -32.50
C THR A 336 4.86 53.96 -32.82
N TRP A 337 5.29 52.74 -33.08
CA TRP A 337 6.67 52.43 -33.43
C TRP A 337 7.08 53.08 -34.75
N SER A 338 8.30 53.59 -34.79
CA SER A 338 8.99 54.00 -36.03
C SER A 338 10.50 53.84 -35.86
N ALA A 339 11.24 53.68 -36.95
CA ALA A 339 12.71 53.58 -36.88
C ALA A 339 13.39 54.79 -36.21
N GLY A 340 12.75 55.98 -36.27
CA GLY A 340 13.23 57.21 -35.61
C GLY A 340 12.78 57.39 -34.15
N ASN A 341 11.80 56.62 -33.69
CA ASN A 341 11.34 56.60 -32.31
C ASN A 341 10.89 55.18 -31.93
N ARG A 342 11.86 54.39 -31.47
CA ARG A 342 11.70 52.96 -31.15
C ARG A 342 11.20 52.71 -29.73
N SER A 343 11.22 53.70 -28.85
CA SER A 343 10.94 53.51 -27.41
C SER A 343 11.76 52.37 -26.76
N LEU A 344 12.96 52.11 -27.28
CA LEU A 344 13.70 50.88 -27.02
C LEU A 344 13.94 50.55 -25.54
N PRO A 345 14.35 51.51 -24.66
CA PRO A 345 14.48 51.21 -23.23
C PRO A 345 13.17 50.78 -22.57
N ALA A 346 12.03 51.33 -22.99
CA ALA A 346 10.71 50.96 -22.45
C ALA A 346 10.27 49.58 -22.94
N ALA A 347 10.51 49.24 -24.21
CA ALA A 347 10.24 47.92 -24.78
C ALA A 347 11.07 46.82 -24.09
N ILE A 348 12.39 47.02 -24.00
CA ILE A 348 13.30 46.09 -23.31
C ILE A 348 12.92 45.92 -21.83
N THR A 349 12.54 47.01 -21.15
CA THR A 349 12.08 46.92 -19.74
C THR A 349 10.81 46.07 -19.61
N ASN A 350 9.87 46.19 -20.55
CA ASN A 350 8.64 45.42 -20.55
C ASN A 350 8.92 43.92 -20.80
N LEU A 351 9.79 43.61 -21.78
CA LEU A 351 10.24 42.25 -22.07
C LEU A 351 10.94 41.63 -20.86
N PHE A 352 11.90 42.33 -20.26
CA PHE A 352 12.63 41.89 -19.06
C PHE A 352 11.69 41.59 -17.89
N TYR A 353 10.74 42.50 -17.62
CA TYR A 353 9.76 42.32 -16.55
C TYR A 353 8.92 41.05 -16.78
N TRP A 354 8.36 40.88 -17.98
CA TRP A 354 7.49 39.73 -18.25
C TRP A 354 8.23 38.40 -18.28
N SER A 355 9.44 38.33 -18.84
CA SER A 355 10.25 37.11 -18.78
C SER A 355 10.54 36.68 -17.33
N ASN A 356 10.84 37.62 -16.43
CA ASN A 356 11.03 37.29 -15.01
C ASN A 356 9.73 36.93 -14.29
N ILE A 357 8.62 37.62 -14.57
CA ILE A 357 7.31 37.27 -13.99
C ILE A 357 6.91 35.85 -14.39
N ILE A 358 7.05 35.49 -15.67
CA ILE A 358 6.74 34.13 -16.14
C ILE A 358 7.59 33.12 -15.38
N HIS A 359 8.92 33.31 -15.37
CA HIS A 359 9.84 32.47 -14.59
C HIS A 359 9.36 32.29 -13.15
N ASP A 360 9.15 33.40 -12.44
CA ASP A 360 8.85 33.39 -11.01
C ASP A 360 7.51 32.71 -10.69
N VAL A 361 6.51 32.88 -11.56
CA VAL A 361 5.21 32.23 -11.40
C VAL A 361 5.32 30.74 -11.65
N VAL A 362 5.81 30.30 -12.82
CA VAL A 362 5.83 28.85 -13.14
C VAL A 362 6.83 28.06 -12.28
N TYR A 363 7.82 28.73 -11.67
CA TYR A 363 8.64 28.15 -10.61
C TYR A 363 7.79 27.59 -9.46
N GLN A 364 6.78 28.34 -8.98
CA GLN A 364 5.87 27.90 -7.91
C GLN A 364 5.05 26.67 -8.31
N TYR A 365 4.85 26.47 -9.61
CA TYR A 365 4.08 25.35 -10.17
C TYR A 365 4.98 24.18 -10.61
N GLY A 366 6.26 24.23 -10.26
CA GLY A 366 7.19 23.12 -10.42
C GLY A 366 7.98 23.13 -11.72
N PHE A 367 8.07 24.27 -12.42
CA PHE A 367 9.14 24.50 -13.41
C PHE A 367 10.37 25.11 -12.72
N ASP A 368 11.01 24.27 -11.90
CA ASP A 368 12.19 24.59 -11.10
C ASP A 368 13.50 24.09 -11.76
N GLU A 369 14.63 24.28 -11.09
CA GLU A 369 15.96 23.92 -11.58
C GLU A 369 16.07 22.43 -11.90
N ALA A 370 15.58 21.56 -11.01
CA ALA A 370 15.64 20.12 -11.20
C ALA A 370 14.84 19.65 -12.41
N SER A 371 13.73 20.34 -12.71
CA SER A 371 12.89 20.11 -13.89
C SER A 371 13.41 20.76 -15.17
N GLY A 372 14.47 21.58 -15.09
CA GLY A 372 15.14 22.22 -16.23
C GLY A 372 14.58 23.59 -16.61
N ASN A 373 14.33 24.45 -15.63
CA ASN A 373 14.03 25.86 -15.85
C ASN A 373 15.22 26.63 -16.47
N PHE A 374 15.05 27.94 -16.68
CA PHE A 374 16.05 28.77 -17.37
C PHE A 374 16.78 29.66 -16.37
N GLN A 375 17.99 29.26 -15.98
CA GLN A 375 18.77 30.01 -14.98
C GLN A 375 20.28 30.00 -15.26
N GLN A 376 20.90 31.15 -15.02
CA GLN A 376 22.36 31.30 -15.07
C GLN A 376 23.03 30.51 -13.93
N ASN A 377 22.42 30.52 -12.75
CA ASN A 377 22.85 29.82 -11.55
C ASN A 377 21.65 29.13 -10.89
N ASN A 378 21.78 27.83 -10.67
CA ASN A 378 20.73 26.98 -10.10
C ASN A 378 20.87 26.83 -8.57
N TYR A 379 21.83 27.52 -7.96
CA TYR A 379 22.07 27.55 -6.51
C TYR A 379 22.25 26.17 -5.84
N GLY A 380 22.60 25.14 -6.63
CA GLY A 380 22.75 23.76 -6.15
C GLY A 380 21.44 22.97 -6.06
N ASN A 381 20.32 23.50 -6.56
CA ASN A 381 18.99 22.88 -6.51
C ASN A 381 18.75 21.77 -7.55
N GLY A 382 19.74 21.50 -8.42
CA GLY A 382 19.64 20.50 -9.48
C GLY A 382 19.67 21.14 -10.87
N GLY A 383 19.36 20.34 -11.90
CA GLY A 383 19.40 20.80 -13.28
C GLY A 383 20.80 21.09 -13.81
N SER A 384 20.85 21.61 -15.03
CA SER A 384 22.04 22.17 -15.66
C SER A 384 21.90 23.69 -15.72
N GLN A 385 22.89 24.42 -15.20
CA GLN A 385 22.90 25.89 -15.17
C GLN A 385 23.51 26.51 -16.45
N ASN A 386 23.55 27.85 -16.50
CA ASN A 386 24.03 28.68 -17.63
C ASN A 386 23.07 28.75 -18.81
N ASP A 387 21.76 28.75 -18.55
CA ASP A 387 20.73 28.74 -19.59
C ASP A 387 19.60 29.72 -19.34
N TYR A 388 19.93 30.89 -18.79
CA TYR A 388 19.04 32.05 -18.75
C TYR A 388 18.50 32.40 -20.15
N VAL A 389 17.31 33.00 -20.21
CA VAL A 389 16.69 33.41 -21.47
C VAL A 389 17.41 34.60 -22.09
N ARG A 390 17.87 34.45 -23.33
CA ARG A 390 18.28 35.58 -24.18
C ARG A 390 17.03 36.18 -24.82
N ALA A 391 16.58 37.32 -24.33
CA ALA A 391 15.35 37.96 -24.78
C ALA A 391 15.67 39.17 -25.67
N GLU A 392 15.44 39.01 -26.97
CA GLU A 392 15.87 39.94 -28.02
C GLU A 392 14.67 40.81 -28.45
N ALA A 393 14.74 42.09 -28.09
CA ALA A 393 13.73 43.10 -28.39
C ALA A 393 13.94 43.70 -29.79
N GLN A 394 12.83 44.00 -30.48
CA GLN A 394 12.81 44.58 -31.83
C GLN A 394 13.82 43.95 -32.79
N ASP A 395 13.92 42.63 -32.75
CA ASP A 395 14.90 41.87 -33.49
C ASP A 395 14.74 42.11 -35.01
N GLY A 396 15.87 42.36 -35.68
CA GLY A 396 15.92 42.77 -37.09
C GLY A 396 15.84 41.62 -38.10
N SER A 397 15.78 40.38 -37.62
CA SER A 397 15.76 39.18 -38.45
C SER A 397 14.36 38.88 -39.04
N GLY A 398 13.29 39.38 -38.40
CA GLY A 398 11.91 39.16 -38.81
C GLY A 398 11.00 40.37 -38.58
N THR A 399 9.75 40.26 -39.06
CA THR A 399 8.67 41.24 -38.81
C THR A 399 7.34 40.52 -38.69
N CYS A 400 6.40 41.05 -37.91
CA CYS A 400 5.07 40.45 -37.69
C CYS A 400 5.17 38.95 -37.39
N ASN A 401 6.05 38.58 -36.48
CA ASN A 401 6.26 37.23 -35.99
C ASN A 401 6.88 37.33 -34.57
N ALA A 402 7.08 36.22 -33.89
CA ALA A 402 7.97 36.08 -32.75
C ALA A 402 8.38 34.61 -32.66
N ASN A 403 9.49 34.31 -31.99
CA ASN A 403 9.89 32.92 -31.83
C ASN A 403 10.67 32.65 -30.55
N PHE A 404 10.72 31.37 -30.19
CA PHE A 404 11.52 30.88 -29.08
C PHE A 404 12.27 29.61 -29.48
N ALA A 405 13.59 29.64 -29.35
CA ALA A 405 14.45 28.48 -29.51
C ALA A 405 14.72 27.84 -28.14
N THR A 406 14.32 26.56 -28.00
CA THR A 406 14.47 25.80 -26.75
C THR A 406 15.46 24.66 -26.92
N PRO A 407 16.76 24.88 -26.68
CA PRO A 407 17.71 23.78 -26.60
C PRO A 407 17.58 23.04 -25.26
N ASN A 408 18.25 21.89 -25.17
CA ASN A 408 18.32 21.09 -23.94
C ASN A 408 18.85 21.90 -22.74
N ASP A 409 18.51 21.45 -21.54
CA ASP A 409 18.93 22.04 -20.26
C ASP A 409 20.45 22.27 -20.17
N GLY A 410 20.84 23.47 -19.72
CA GLY A 410 22.23 23.95 -19.70
C GLY A 410 22.72 24.62 -20.99
N SER A 411 21.86 24.78 -22.00
CA SER A 411 22.15 25.56 -23.21
C SER A 411 21.22 26.78 -23.29
N LEU A 412 21.76 27.94 -23.68
CA LEU A 412 21.06 29.23 -23.69
C LEU A 412 19.87 29.26 -24.67
N PRO A 413 18.62 29.28 -24.20
CA PRO A 413 17.46 29.54 -25.06
C PRO A 413 17.48 30.98 -25.58
N ARG A 414 16.69 31.24 -26.62
CA ARG A 414 16.59 32.57 -27.26
C ARG A 414 15.14 32.86 -27.61
N MET A 415 14.64 33.99 -27.15
CA MET A 415 13.34 34.56 -27.52
C MET A 415 13.59 35.78 -28.42
N GLN A 416 12.96 35.82 -29.60
CA GLN A 416 13.11 36.94 -30.53
C GLN A 416 11.74 37.58 -30.77
N MET A 417 11.62 38.84 -30.36
CA MET A 417 10.40 39.62 -30.48
C MET A 417 10.53 40.59 -31.66
N TYR A 418 9.57 40.57 -32.58
CA TYR A 418 9.62 41.43 -33.76
C TYR A 418 8.63 42.58 -33.71
N VAL A 419 8.98 43.62 -34.45
CA VAL A 419 8.08 44.71 -34.77
C VAL A 419 7.08 44.25 -35.84
N CYS A 420 5.82 44.61 -35.68
CA CYS A 420 4.79 44.45 -36.70
C CYS A 420 4.22 45.81 -37.14
N ASN A 421 4.56 46.22 -38.35
CA ASN A 421 4.19 47.53 -38.91
C ASN A 421 4.61 48.69 -37.97
N SER A 422 3.64 49.39 -37.38
CA SER A 422 3.85 50.49 -36.44
C SER A 422 3.67 50.07 -34.98
N ARG A 423 3.72 48.77 -34.68
CA ARG A 423 3.54 48.22 -33.34
C ARG A 423 4.67 47.29 -32.96
N ASP A 424 5.02 47.34 -31.69
CA ASP A 424 6.13 46.60 -31.13
C ASP A 424 5.63 45.32 -30.45
N GLY A 425 6.19 44.17 -30.84
CA GLY A 425 5.92 42.84 -30.28
C GLY A 425 6.27 42.75 -28.80
N ASP A 426 7.31 43.48 -28.38
CA ASP A 426 7.78 43.56 -26.99
C ASP A 426 6.73 44.13 -26.01
N LEU A 427 5.66 44.73 -26.54
CA LEU A 427 4.56 45.31 -25.77
C LEU A 427 3.29 44.44 -25.80
N ASP A 428 3.30 43.33 -26.54
CA ASP A 428 2.23 42.34 -26.52
C ASP A 428 2.62 41.18 -25.60
N ASN A 429 2.27 41.31 -24.33
CA ASN A 429 2.61 40.34 -23.29
C ASN A 429 1.94 38.99 -23.52
N GLY A 430 0.81 38.95 -24.24
CA GLY A 430 0.24 37.68 -24.69
C GLY A 430 1.19 36.91 -25.60
N VAL A 431 1.86 37.62 -26.51
CA VAL A 431 2.91 37.02 -27.38
C VAL A 431 4.18 36.70 -26.59
N VAL A 432 4.65 37.59 -25.70
CA VAL A 432 5.83 37.29 -24.85
C VAL A 432 5.63 36.02 -24.02
N VAL A 433 4.45 35.86 -23.40
CA VAL A 433 4.12 34.68 -22.61
C VAL A 433 3.97 33.44 -23.51
N HIS A 434 3.38 33.60 -24.70
CA HIS A 434 3.28 32.52 -25.68
C HIS A 434 4.68 31.98 -26.04
N GLU A 435 5.62 32.85 -26.40
CA GLU A 435 6.97 32.44 -26.77
C GLU A 435 7.68 31.74 -25.61
N TYR A 436 7.56 32.26 -24.38
CA TYR A 436 8.12 31.60 -23.20
C TYR A 436 7.46 30.23 -22.94
N GLY A 437 6.17 30.10 -23.27
CA GLY A 437 5.41 28.86 -23.20
C GLY A 437 6.00 27.73 -24.05
N HIS A 438 6.65 28.04 -25.17
CA HIS A 438 7.42 27.05 -25.93
C HIS A 438 8.62 26.55 -25.12
N GLY A 439 9.30 27.44 -24.41
CA GLY A 439 10.39 27.09 -23.51
C GLY A 439 9.95 26.11 -22.43
N ILE A 440 8.85 26.43 -21.74
CA ILE A 440 8.30 25.59 -20.66
C ILE A 440 7.89 24.21 -21.20
N SER A 441 7.09 24.17 -22.26
CA SER A 441 6.55 22.92 -22.80
C SER A 441 7.63 22.00 -23.38
N ASN A 442 8.62 22.55 -24.10
CA ASN A 442 9.73 21.75 -24.66
C ASN A 442 10.72 21.27 -23.60
N ARG A 443 10.96 22.00 -22.51
CA ARG A 443 11.84 21.53 -21.42
C ARG A 443 11.20 20.42 -20.58
N LEU A 444 9.90 20.56 -20.26
CA LEU A 444 9.22 19.61 -19.40
C LEU A 444 8.85 18.29 -20.12
N THR A 445 8.43 18.37 -21.39
CA THR A 445 7.96 17.19 -22.15
C THR A 445 9.09 16.22 -22.45
N GLY A 446 8.95 14.96 -22.01
CA GLY A 446 9.98 13.93 -22.23
C GLY A 446 11.27 14.13 -21.44
N GLY A 447 11.28 15.10 -20.51
CA GLY A 447 12.39 15.42 -19.60
C GLY A 447 13.39 16.44 -20.15
N ARG A 448 14.01 17.21 -19.25
CA ARG A 448 14.85 18.39 -19.52
C ARG A 448 15.99 18.26 -20.54
N LEU A 449 16.45 17.03 -20.82
CA LEU A 449 17.51 16.75 -21.81
C LEU A 449 16.97 16.31 -23.18
N ASN A 450 15.67 16.48 -23.43
CA ASN A 450 15.02 16.06 -24.67
C ASN A 450 14.05 17.10 -25.26
N SER A 451 14.57 18.24 -25.71
CA SER A 451 13.75 19.34 -26.28
C SER A 451 13.13 19.05 -27.65
N GLY A 452 13.29 17.84 -28.20
CA GLY A 452 12.75 17.44 -29.50
C GLY A 452 11.37 16.78 -29.46
N CYS A 453 10.70 16.79 -28.30
CA CYS A 453 9.51 15.97 -28.07
C CYS A 453 8.18 16.54 -28.59
N LEU A 454 8.16 17.78 -29.11
CA LEU A 454 6.93 18.44 -29.58
C LEU A 454 6.99 18.80 -31.07
N ALA A 455 7.54 17.89 -31.89
CA ALA A 455 7.73 18.08 -33.33
C ALA A 455 6.84 17.17 -34.20
N ASN A 456 5.95 16.37 -33.61
CA ASN A 456 5.08 15.43 -34.30
C ASN A 456 3.83 16.11 -34.91
N SER A 457 3.11 15.41 -35.79
CA SER A 457 1.99 16.00 -36.55
C SER A 457 0.79 16.41 -35.67
N GLU A 458 0.55 15.70 -34.57
CA GLU A 458 -0.47 16.04 -33.57
C GLU A 458 0.08 16.85 -32.36
N GLN A 459 1.27 17.45 -32.48
CA GLN A 459 1.90 18.15 -31.37
C GLN A 459 1.02 19.28 -30.80
N MET A 460 1.15 19.51 -29.49
CA MET A 460 0.33 20.44 -28.71
C MET A 460 1.10 21.71 -28.27
N GLY A 461 2.36 21.88 -28.72
CA GLY A 461 3.30 22.97 -28.41
C GLY A 461 2.66 24.35 -28.40
N GLU A 462 2.15 24.75 -29.57
CA GLU A 462 1.41 26.00 -29.80
C GLU A 462 0.22 26.18 -28.85
N GLY A 463 -0.45 25.08 -28.50
CA GLY A 463 -1.62 25.11 -27.63
C GLY A 463 -1.27 25.32 -26.15
N TRP A 464 -0.17 24.75 -25.66
CA TRP A 464 0.32 25.08 -24.32
C TRP A 464 0.76 26.53 -24.23
N SER A 465 1.44 27.04 -25.25
CA SER A 465 1.87 28.44 -25.31
C SER A 465 0.69 29.42 -25.27
N ASP A 466 -0.36 29.19 -26.08
CA ASP A 466 -1.59 29.98 -26.02
C ASP A 466 -2.29 29.85 -24.66
N TYR A 467 -2.28 28.66 -24.05
CA TYR A 467 -2.83 28.47 -22.70
C TYR A 467 -2.14 29.36 -21.67
N TYR A 468 -0.81 29.37 -21.61
CA TYR A 468 -0.07 30.22 -20.67
C TYR A 468 -0.38 31.70 -20.93
N ALA A 469 -0.42 32.12 -22.20
CA ALA A 469 -0.76 33.50 -22.56
C ALA A 469 -2.16 33.90 -22.08
N LEU A 470 -3.16 33.05 -22.30
CA LEU A 470 -4.55 33.28 -21.87
C LEU A 470 -4.66 33.33 -20.35
N LEU A 471 -3.97 32.45 -19.63
CA LEU A 471 -4.03 32.37 -18.17
C LEU A 471 -3.35 33.57 -17.50
N PHE A 472 -2.12 33.91 -17.91
CA PHE A 472 -1.34 35.01 -17.33
C PHE A 472 -1.96 36.39 -17.57
N THR A 473 -2.79 36.52 -18.62
CA THR A 473 -3.49 37.75 -18.95
C THR A 473 -4.97 37.74 -18.56
N MET A 474 -5.41 36.68 -17.87
CA MET A 474 -6.76 36.59 -17.31
C MET A 474 -6.91 37.53 -16.12
N LYS A 475 -8.07 38.17 -15.99
CA LYS A 475 -8.37 39.09 -14.89
C LYS A 475 -9.70 38.74 -14.21
N SER A 476 -9.81 39.21 -12.96
CA SER A 476 -11.07 39.17 -12.23
C SER A 476 -12.19 39.84 -13.02
N GLY A 477 -13.31 39.12 -13.21
CA GLY A 477 -14.47 39.58 -13.97
C GLY A 477 -14.48 39.18 -15.45
N ASP A 478 -13.43 38.54 -15.95
CA ASP A 478 -13.50 37.83 -17.23
C ASP A 478 -14.51 36.68 -17.14
N SER A 479 -14.92 36.15 -18.30
CA SER A 479 -15.96 35.12 -18.40
C SER A 479 -15.64 34.16 -19.54
N GLY A 480 -15.72 32.85 -19.29
CA GLY A 480 -15.40 31.81 -20.27
C GLY A 480 -16.16 31.92 -21.60
N PRO A 481 -17.48 32.18 -21.60
CA PRO A 481 -18.24 32.38 -22.84
C PRO A 481 -17.89 33.64 -23.63
N ALA A 482 -17.13 34.59 -23.09
CA ALA A 482 -16.74 35.80 -23.80
C ALA A 482 -15.73 35.47 -24.92
N SER A 483 -15.69 36.30 -25.96
CA SER A 483 -14.71 36.18 -27.04
C SER A 483 -13.35 36.70 -26.58
N ARG A 484 -12.30 35.88 -26.68
CA ARG A 484 -10.93 36.23 -26.30
C ARG A 484 -9.95 35.96 -27.45
N GLY A 485 -9.49 37.00 -28.14
CA GLY A 485 -8.42 36.91 -29.13
C GLY A 485 -7.02 36.97 -28.50
N ILE A 486 -6.01 36.50 -29.25
CA ILE A 486 -4.58 36.63 -28.93
C ILE A 486 -3.91 37.51 -29.99
N GLY A 487 -2.97 38.36 -29.58
CA GLY A 487 -2.16 39.19 -30.48
C GLY A 487 -2.94 40.36 -31.11
N THR A 488 -4.06 40.77 -30.49
CA THR A 488 -4.98 41.78 -31.03
C THR A 488 -4.30 43.14 -31.22
N TRP A 489 -3.35 43.48 -30.34
CA TRP A 489 -2.57 44.71 -30.43
C TRP A 489 -1.78 44.72 -31.73
N LEU A 490 -0.96 43.70 -32.01
CA LEU A 490 -0.04 43.68 -33.14
C LEU A 490 -0.75 43.83 -34.50
N VAL A 491 -1.87 43.13 -34.67
CA VAL A 491 -2.70 43.25 -35.89
C VAL A 491 -3.65 44.45 -35.89
N GLY A 492 -3.74 45.19 -34.79
CA GLY A 492 -4.42 46.48 -34.73
C GLY A 492 -5.91 46.46 -34.52
N GLN A 493 -6.35 45.46 -33.79
CA GLN A 493 -7.72 45.32 -33.39
C GLN A 493 -7.91 45.96 -32.00
N ALA A 494 -9.18 46.14 -31.60
CA ALA A 494 -9.52 46.40 -30.21
C ALA A 494 -9.12 45.20 -29.33
N GLY A 495 -8.98 45.38 -28.01
CA GLY A 495 -8.55 44.29 -27.13
C GLY A 495 -9.45 43.05 -27.17
N ASN A 496 -10.75 43.23 -27.42
CA ASN A 496 -11.72 42.14 -27.62
C ASN A 496 -11.86 41.68 -29.08
N GLY A 497 -10.92 42.04 -29.96
CA GLY A 497 -10.89 41.59 -31.34
C GLY A 497 -10.68 40.08 -31.48
N PRO A 498 -10.88 39.53 -32.69
CA PRO A 498 -10.74 38.09 -32.94
C PRO A 498 -9.30 37.57 -32.77
N GLY A 499 -8.29 38.43 -32.88
CA GLY A 499 -6.88 38.06 -32.79
C GLY A 499 -6.36 37.39 -34.06
N ILE A 500 -5.31 36.58 -33.89
CA ILE A 500 -4.56 35.91 -34.96
C ILE A 500 -4.92 34.43 -35.19
N ARG A 501 -5.73 33.83 -34.31
CA ARG A 501 -6.12 32.42 -34.40
C ARG A 501 -7.39 32.27 -35.23
N GLU A 502 -7.67 31.06 -35.71
CA GLU A 502 -8.83 30.77 -36.58
C GLU A 502 -10.15 31.20 -35.93
N PHE A 503 -10.27 30.96 -34.62
CA PHE A 503 -11.37 31.45 -33.81
C PHE A 503 -10.82 32.08 -32.53
N PRO A 504 -11.46 33.13 -32.00
CA PRO A 504 -11.17 33.56 -30.64
C PRO A 504 -11.49 32.45 -29.64
N TYR A 505 -10.77 32.39 -28.54
CA TYR A 505 -11.03 31.42 -27.47
C TYR A 505 -12.33 31.78 -26.74
N SER A 506 -13.20 30.79 -26.58
CA SER A 506 -14.50 30.96 -25.92
C SER A 506 -15.12 29.61 -25.58
N THR A 507 -15.66 29.48 -24.36
CA THR A 507 -16.41 28.27 -23.98
C THR A 507 -17.78 28.17 -24.66
N ASN A 508 -18.18 29.22 -25.39
CA ASN A 508 -19.36 29.22 -26.22
C ASN A 508 -19.05 28.59 -27.59
N MET A 509 -19.63 27.41 -27.84
CA MET A 509 -19.45 26.65 -29.09
C MET A 509 -19.92 27.39 -30.35
N ALA A 510 -20.75 28.45 -30.21
CA ALA A 510 -21.15 29.31 -31.33
C ALA A 510 -20.05 30.32 -31.73
N ILE A 511 -19.14 30.65 -30.82
CA ILE A 511 -17.99 31.53 -31.07
C ILE A 511 -16.78 30.70 -31.49
N ASN A 512 -16.51 29.60 -30.78
CA ASN A 512 -15.43 28.68 -31.09
C ASN A 512 -15.93 27.24 -31.15
N SER A 513 -16.09 26.73 -32.37
CA SER A 513 -16.63 25.40 -32.66
C SER A 513 -15.57 24.29 -32.71
N HIS A 514 -14.32 24.56 -32.32
CA HIS A 514 -13.26 23.56 -32.35
C HIS A 514 -13.63 22.30 -31.57
N THR A 515 -13.51 21.16 -32.25
CA THR A 515 -13.52 19.80 -31.67
C THR A 515 -12.29 19.03 -32.13
N TYR A 516 -12.03 17.86 -31.54
CA TYR A 516 -10.85 17.07 -31.83
C TYR A 516 -10.70 16.70 -33.31
N SER A 517 -11.79 16.43 -34.05
CA SER A 517 -11.69 16.16 -35.50
C SER A 517 -11.16 17.35 -36.32
N ARG A 518 -11.15 18.57 -35.79
CA ARG A 518 -10.57 19.73 -36.49
C ARG A 518 -9.07 19.54 -36.72
N THR A 519 -8.35 18.79 -35.88
CA THR A 519 -6.91 18.53 -36.04
C THR A 519 -6.56 17.90 -37.39
N GLN A 520 -7.50 17.14 -38.00
CA GLN A 520 -7.34 16.50 -39.32
C GLN A 520 -7.20 17.48 -40.49
N THR A 521 -7.71 18.69 -40.32
CA THR A 521 -7.78 19.69 -41.40
C THR A 521 -7.15 21.02 -41.01
N ALA A 522 -6.73 21.17 -39.75
CA ALA A 522 -6.10 22.36 -39.24
C ALA A 522 -4.66 22.47 -39.77
N VAL A 523 -4.19 23.70 -39.94
CA VAL A 523 -2.80 23.95 -40.34
C VAL A 523 -1.88 23.59 -39.17
N VAL A 524 -0.86 22.76 -39.42
CA VAL A 524 0.18 22.44 -38.44
C VAL A 524 1.27 23.53 -38.51
N PRO A 525 1.77 24.05 -37.38
CA PRO A 525 1.41 23.68 -36.01
C PRO A 525 0.26 24.50 -35.40
N HIS A 526 0.06 25.76 -35.81
CA HIS A 526 -0.77 26.75 -35.10
C HIS A 526 -2.26 26.38 -35.00
N GLY A 527 -2.85 25.85 -36.06
CA GLY A 527 -4.25 25.46 -36.08
C GLY A 527 -4.51 24.24 -35.19
N VAL A 528 -3.59 23.26 -35.18
CA VAL A 528 -3.66 22.11 -34.24
C VAL A 528 -3.53 22.61 -32.80
N GLY A 529 -2.55 23.48 -32.52
CA GLY A 529 -2.39 24.11 -31.21
C GLY A 529 -3.64 24.84 -30.72
N SER A 530 -4.33 25.56 -31.61
CA SER A 530 -5.55 26.30 -31.27
C SER A 530 -6.68 25.37 -30.79
N VAL A 531 -6.76 24.14 -31.34
CA VAL A 531 -7.72 23.13 -30.85
C VAL A 531 -7.35 22.68 -29.43
N TRP A 532 -6.07 22.45 -29.15
CA TRP A 532 -5.59 22.05 -27.83
C TRP A 532 -5.79 23.14 -26.76
N ALA A 533 -5.36 24.37 -27.04
CA ALA A 533 -5.53 25.52 -26.16
C ALA A 533 -7.01 25.75 -25.80
N MET A 534 -7.90 25.57 -26.78
CA MET A 534 -9.33 25.70 -26.54
C MET A 534 -9.87 24.60 -25.59
N MET A 535 -9.34 23.37 -25.61
CA MET A 535 -9.69 22.34 -24.62
C MET A 535 -9.18 22.70 -23.23
N LEU A 536 -7.95 23.21 -23.12
CA LEU A 536 -7.40 23.69 -21.85
C LEU A 536 -8.17 24.90 -21.29
N TYR A 537 -8.67 25.77 -22.17
CA TYR A 537 -9.48 26.92 -21.78
C TYR A 537 -10.86 26.49 -21.26
N GLU A 538 -11.50 25.46 -21.85
CA GLU A 538 -12.70 24.84 -21.25
C GLU A 538 -12.43 24.28 -19.86
N MET A 539 -11.34 23.53 -19.69
CA MET A 539 -10.97 22.93 -18.41
C MET A 539 -10.73 24.03 -17.36
N THR A 540 -9.99 25.07 -17.71
CA THR A 540 -9.67 26.18 -16.82
C THR A 540 -10.93 26.90 -16.35
N TRP A 541 -11.86 27.20 -17.25
CA TRP A 541 -13.14 27.81 -16.86
C TRP A 541 -14.01 26.87 -16.04
N GLY A 542 -14.04 25.57 -16.35
CA GLY A 542 -14.74 24.59 -15.50
C GLY A 542 -14.19 24.55 -14.07
N LEU A 543 -12.86 24.67 -13.91
CA LEU A 543 -12.22 24.77 -12.59
C LEU A 543 -12.54 26.11 -11.92
N ILE A 544 -12.52 27.23 -12.65
CA ILE A 544 -12.89 28.56 -12.11
C ILE A 544 -14.35 28.60 -11.67
N ASP A 545 -15.26 27.97 -12.43
CA ASP A 545 -16.68 27.91 -12.08
C ASP A 545 -16.89 27.12 -10.77
N GLN A 546 -16.05 26.10 -10.51
CA GLN A 546 -16.09 25.30 -9.29
C GLN A 546 -15.41 25.96 -8.08
N TYR A 547 -14.22 26.53 -8.27
CA TYR A 547 -13.34 26.99 -7.18
C TYR A 547 -13.19 28.51 -7.09
N GLY A 548 -13.77 29.26 -8.02
CA GLY A 548 -13.57 30.70 -8.17
C GLY A 548 -12.26 31.05 -8.87
N PHE A 549 -12.14 32.31 -9.29
CA PHE A 549 -10.88 32.89 -9.78
C PHE A 549 -10.15 33.56 -8.62
N ASP A 550 -8.86 33.30 -8.48
CA ASP A 550 -7.99 33.93 -7.48
C ASP A 550 -6.94 34.81 -8.17
N PRO A 551 -6.91 36.12 -7.91
CA PRO A 551 -5.95 37.02 -8.52
C PRO A 551 -4.51 36.83 -8.02
N ASP A 552 -4.28 36.15 -6.89
CA ASP A 552 -2.93 35.79 -6.46
C ASP A 552 -2.46 34.56 -7.24
N ILE A 553 -1.75 34.80 -8.35
CA ILE A 553 -1.22 33.71 -9.18
C ILE A 553 -0.03 32.99 -8.53
N TYR A 554 0.59 33.51 -7.48
CA TYR A 554 1.76 32.88 -6.84
C TYR A 554 1.35 31.88 -5.76
N ASN A 555 0.39 32.26 -4.92
CA ASN A 555 0.00 31.48 -3.74
C ASN A 555 -1.51 31.17 -3.68
N GLY A 556 -2.26 31.55 -4.71
CA GLY A 556 -3.71 31.38 -4.74
C GLY A 556 -4.15 29.92 -4.86
N THR A 557 -5.41 29.70 -4.51
CA THR A 557 -6.04 28.36 -4.52
C THR A 557 -7.25 28.28 -5.45
N GLY A 558 -7.45 29.30 -6.30
CA GLY A 558 -8.56 29.34 -7.26
C GLY A 558 -8.42 28.33 -8.39
N GLY A 559 -9.47 28.20 -9.18
CA GLY A 559 -9.50 27.29 -10.34
C GLY A 559 -8.44 27.61 -11.40
N ASN A 560 -8.04 28.87 -11.53
CA ASN A 560 -6.92 29.28 -12.39
C ASN A 560 -5.56 28.78 -11.86
N ASN A 561 -5.33 28.79 -10.55
CA ASN A 561 -4.12 28.23 -9.94
C ASN A 561 -4.11 26.70 -10.06
N ILE A 562 -5.25 26.05 -9.80
CA ILE A 562 -5.39 24.60 -9.96
C ILE A 562 -5.08 24.20 -11.40
N SER A 563 -5.65 24.90 -12.39
CA SER A 563 -5.37 24.68 -13.81
C SER A 563 -3.87 24.77 -14.12
N LEU A 564 -3.18 25.79 -13.59
CA LEU A 564 -1.74 25.99 -13.81
C LEU A 564 -0.91 24.85 -13.21
N SER A 565 -1.23 24.40 -12.00
CA SER A 565 -0.58 23.23 -11.39
C SER A 565 -0.77 21.98 -12.24
N LEU A 566 -2.00 21.73 -12.70
CA LEU A 566 -2.34 20.56 -13.52
C LEU A 566 -1.58 20.56 -14.84
N VAL A 567 -1.60 21.68 -15.57
CA VAL A 567 -0.94 21.76 -16.88
C VAL A 567 0.59 21.64 -16.75
N THR A 568 1.19 22.30 -15.76
CA THR A 568 2.65 22.26 -15.56
C THR A 568 3.12 20.86 -15.18
N GLU A 569 2.40 20.16 -14.30
CA GLU A 569 2.73 18.79 -13.91
C GLU A 569 2.43 17.78 -15.04
N ALA A 570 1.36 17.97 -15.81
CA ALA A 570 1.02 17.12 -16.94
C ALA A 570 2.10 17.11 -18.03
N LEU A 571 2.75 18.25 -18.29
CA LEU A 571 3.87 18.34 -19.22
C LEU A 571 5.02 17.40 -18.84
N LYS A 572 5.23 17.14 -17.54
CA LYS A 572 6.24 16.17 -17.07
C LYS A 572 5.74 14.72 -17.20
N LEU A 573 4.45 14.48 -17.06
CA LEU A 573 3.85 13.14 -17.06
C LEU A 573 3.62 12.56 -18.46
N GLN A 574 3.43 13.41 -19.46
CA GLN A 574 3.17 12.98 -20.83
C GLN A 574 4.42 12.37 -21.50
N PRO A 575 4.23 11.45 -22.46
CA PRO A 575 5.35 10.88 -23.22
C PRO A 575 6.03 11.91 -24.12
N CYS A 576 7.18 11.52 -24.69
CA CYS A 576 7.77 12.24 -25.81
C CYS A 576 6.90 12.05 -27.08
N SER A 577 6.79 13.08 -27.92
CA SER A 577 5.90 13.07 -29.10
C SER A 577 4.44 12.69 -28.78
N PRO A 578 3.80 13.32 -27.78
CA PRO A 578 2.45 12.97 -27.36
C PRO A 578 1.42 13.35 -28.45
N GLY A 579 0.29 12.62 -28.46
CA GLY A 579 -0.94 13.06 -29.11
C GLY A 579 -1.91 13.65 -28.09
N PHE A 580 -3.08 14.11 -28.55
CA PHE A 580 -4.04 14.79 -27.66
C PHE A 580 -4.58 13.88 -26.55
N VAL A 581 -4.84 12.60 -26.85
CA VAL A 581 -5.29 11.62 -25.85
C VAL A 581 -4.21 11.44 -24.77
N SER A 582 -2.95 11.30 -25.17
CA SER A 582 -1.82 11.25 -24.24
C SER A 582 -1.72 12.52 -23.37
N GLY A 583 -1.95 13.71 -23.94
CA GLY A 583 -1.95 14.96 -23.20
C GLY A 583 -3.09 15.06 -22.18
N ARG A 584 -4.31 14.65 -22.55
CA ARG A 584 -5.47 14.60 -21.64
C ARG A 584 -5.21 13.65 -20.49
N ASP A 585 -4.73 12.45 -20.80
CA ASP A 585 -4.48 11.42 -19.79
C ASP A 585 -3.36 11.85 -18.83
N ALA A 586 -2.37 12.61 -19.31
CA ALA A 586 -1.36 13.23 -18.45
C ALA A 586 -1.94 14.30 -17.51
N ILE A 587 -2.94 15.08 -17.94
CA ILE A 587 -3.66 16.04 -17.08
C ILE A 587 -4.50 15.32 -16.03
N LEU A 588 -5.19 14.24 -16.41
CA LEU A 588 -5.92 13.41 -15.46
C LEU A 588 -4.97 12.77 -14.43
N ALA A 589 -3.79 12.32 -14.87
CA ALA A 589 -2.75 11.80 -13.98
C ALA A 589 -2.17 12.90 -13.06
N ALA A 590 -2.00 14.13 -13.55
CA ALA A 590 -1.58 15.27 -12.73
C ALA A 590 -2.59 15.58 -11.63
N ASP A 591 -3.88 15.47 -11.92
CA ASP A 591 -4.95 15.67 -10.94
C ASP A 591 -4.97 14.58 -9.86
N ILE A 592 -4.67 13.32 -10.23
CA ILE A 592 -4.46 12.26 -9.26
C ILE A 592 -3.25 12.57 -8.37
N ALA A 593 -2.15 13.04 -8.95
CA ALA A 593 -0.91 13.32 -8.20
C ALA A 593 -1.04 14.52 -7.25
N LEU A 594 -1.69 15.60 -7.68
CA LEU A 594 -1.76 16.86 -6.93
C LEU A 594 -3.00 16.96 -6.04
N TYR A 595 -4.14 16.42 -6.48
CA TYR A 595 -5.45 16.62 -5.86
C TYR A 595 -6.22 15.31 -5.66
N ASN A 596 -5.54 14.16 -5.69
CA ASN A 596 -6.12 12.83 -5.51
C ASN A 596 -7.28 12.49 -6.47
N GLY A 597 -7.38 13.18 -7.62
CA GLY A 597 -8.45 12.93 -8.59
C GLY A 597 -9.73 13.74 -8.31
N ALA A 598 -9.68 14.78 -7.48
CA ALA A 598 -10.85 15.59 -7.14
C ALA A 598 -11.46 16.31 -8.36
N ASN A 599 -10.69 16.56 -9.42
CA ASN A 599 -11.12 17.35 -10.57
C ASN A 599 -11.38 16.51 -11.84
N GLN A 600 -11.28 15.19 -11.77
CA GLN A 600 -11.42 14.28 -12.92
C GLN A 600 -12.67 14.58 -13.76
N CYS A 601 -13.80 14.87 -13.12
CA CYS A 601 -15.06 15.10 -13.82
C CYS A 601 -15.11 16.43 -14.55
N ILE A 602 -14.51 17.49 -14.00
CA ILE A 602 -14.38 18.79 -14.67
C ILE A 602 -13.48 18.63 -15.90
N ILE A 603 -12.36 17.93 -15.74
CA ILE A 603 -11.40 17.65 -16.80
C ILE A 603 -12.07 16.83 -17.91
N TRP A 604 -12.69 15.69 -17.58
CA TRP A 604 -13.41 14.86 -18.55
C TRP A 604 -14.53 15.62 -19.27
N ALA A 605 -15.33 16.41 -18.56
CA ALA A 605 -16.39 17.20 -19.16
C ALA A 605 -15.84 18.23 -20.16
N ALA A 606 -14.76 18.93 -19.82
CA ALA A 606 -14.13 19.91 -20.70
C ALA A 606 -13.60 19.27 -22.00
N PHE A 607 -12.86 18.17 -21.88
CA PHE A 607 -12.31 17.46 -23.03
C PHE A 607 -13.38 16.75 -23.87
N ALA A 608 -14.34 16.08 -23.23
CA ALA A 608 -15.45 15.41 -23.91
C ALA A 608 -16.34 16.41 -24.67
N LYS A 609 -16.62 17.59 -24.11
CA LYS A 609 -17.36 18.67 -24.81
C LYS A 609 -16.73 19.04 -26.15
N ARG A 610 -15.41 18.90 -26.27
CA ARG A 610 -14.65 19.19 -27.50
C ARG A 610 -14.18 17.95 -28.24
N GLY A 611 -14.80 16.80 -28.02
CA GLY A 611 -14.56 15.61 -28.83
C GLY A 611 -13.32 14.80 -28.43
N LEU A 612 -12.72 15.07 -27.27
CA LEU A 612 -11.62 14.28 -26.70
C LEU A 612 -12.09 13.47 -25.47
N GLY A 613 -13.31 12.95 -25.54
CA GLY A 613 -13.96 12.12 -24.52
C GLY A 613 -13.36 10.72 -24.40
N PHE A 614 -13.96 9.90 -23.53
CA PHE A 614 -13.37 8.62 -23.09
C PHE A 614 -13.00 7.68 -24.24
N SER A 615 -13.86 7.54 -25.24
CA SER A 615 -13.61 6.65 -26.39
C SER A 615 -12.84 7.31 -27.54
N ALA A 616 -12.32 8.52 -27.36
CA ALA A 616 -11.53 9.18 -28.39
C ALA A 616 -10.21 8.45 -28.59
N THR A 617 -9.76 8.31 -29.83
CA THR A 617 -8.47 7.69 -30.16
C THR A 617 -7.61 8.68 -30.93
N GLN A 618 -6.32 8.74 -30.60
CA GLN A 618 -5.38 9.61 -31.32
C GLN A 618 -4.75 8.96 -32.55
N GLY A 619 -4.82 7.63 -32.67
CA GLY A 619 -4.10 6.92 -33.71
C GLY A 619 -2.58 7.06 -33.54
N SER A 620 -1.87 7.30 -34.64
CA SER A 620 -0.44 7.55 -34.66
C SER A 620 -0.11 9.01 -34.35
N THR A 621 0.80 9.27 -33.41
CA THR A 621 1.23 10.64 -33.07
C THR A 621 1.87 11.41 -34.23
N ASN A 622 2.31 10.68 -35.27
CA ASN A 622 2.89 11.23 -36.49
C ASN A 622 1.87 11.49 -37.61
N SER A 623 0.59 11.28 -37.35
CA SER A 623 -0.51 11.53 -38.29
C SER A 623 -1.63 12.25 -37.55
N ASN A 624 -2.13 13.34 -38.12
CA ASN A 624 -3.31 14.02 -37.63
C ASN A 624 -4.58 13.56 -38.35
N ALA A 625 -4.53 12.53 -39.21
CA ALA A 625 -5.62 12.13 -40.10
C ALA A 625 -6.36 10.85 -39.64
N ASP A 626 -5.84 10.16 -38.63
CA ASP A 626 -6.32 8.87 -38.14
C ASP A 626 -6.90 8.94 -36.73
N ASN A 627 -6.99 10.13 -36.15
CA ASN A 627 -7.68 10.35 -34.88
C ASN A 627 -9.20 10.24 -35.03
N ILE A 628 -9.87 9.79 -33.96
CA ILE A 628 -11.32 9.66 -33.87
C ILE A 628 -11.80 10.43 -32.66
N GLN A 629 -12.68 11.41 -32.88
CA GLN A 629 -13.30 12.17 -31.80
C GLN A 629 -14.40 11.38 -31.10
N ALA A 630 -14.55 11.62 -29.79
CA ALA A 630 -15.65 11.09 -28.98
C ALA A 630 -16.10 12.11 -27.94
N PHE A 631 -17.38 12.10 -27.58
CA PHE A 631 -17.99 13.08 -26.64
C PHE A 631 -18.52 12.42 -25.37
N ASP A 632 -18.23 11.15 -25.18
CA ASP A 632 -18.64 10.36 -24.02
C ASP A 632 -17.78 10.69 -22.79
N LEU A 633 -18.43 10.71 -21.64
CA LEU A 633 -17.75 10.66 -20.36
C LEU A 633 -17.39 9.20 -20.03
N PRO A 634 -16.33 8.97 -19.25
CA PRO A 634 -15.99 7.62 -18.79
C PRO A 634 -17.15 6.95 -18.02
N PRO A 635 -17.33 5.62 -18.17
CA PRO A 635 -18.20 4.83 -17.30
C PRO A 635 -17.92 5.06 -15.82
N THR A 636 -18.97 5.09 -14.99
CA THR A 636 -18.78 4.91 -13.54
C THR A 636 -18.54 3.43 -13.27
N SER A 637 -17.44 3.11 -12.59
CA SER A 637 -17.17 1.76 -12.08
C SER A 637 -16.69 1.81 -10.65
N PHE A 638 -16.86 0.71 -9.92
CA PHE A 638 -16.47 0.61 -8.53
C PHE A 638 -16.09 -0.81 -8.17
N ASN A 639 -14.99 -0.94 -7.44
CA ASN A 639 -14.50 -2.18 -6.88
C ASN A 639 -14.30 -2.06 -5.38
N ALA A 640 -15.04 -2.87 -4.63
CA ALA A 640 -14.89 -2.96 -3.21
C ALA A 640 -13.93 -4.11 -2.84
N PRO A 641 -13.31 -4.09 -1.64
CA PRO A 641 -12.66 -5.27 -1.09
C PRO A 641 -13.62 -6.45 -0.98
N THR A 642 -13.13 -7.68 -1.14
CA THR A 642 -13.98 -8.88 -1.22
C THR A 642 -14.64 -9.26 0.09
N SER A 643 -13.90 -9.23 1.21
CA SER A 643 -14.43 -9.65 2.51
C SER A 643 -13.64 -9.11 3.70
N PHE A 644 -14.31 -8.98 4.85
CA PHE A 644 -13.72 -8.61 6.15
C PHE A 644 -14.34 -9.44 7.28
N CYS A 645 -13.60 -9.65 8.37
CA CYS A 645 -14.17 -10.23 9.58
C CYS A 645 -14.96 -9.19 10.39
N VAL A 646 -16.10 -9.59 11.00
CA VAL A 646 -16.93 -8.69 11.82
C VAL A 646 -16.18 -8.09 13.04
N THR A 647 -15.11 -8.75 13.48
CA THR A 647 -14.28 -8.31 14.62
C THR A 647 -13.14 -7.37 14.21
N GLU A 648 -12.92 -7.16 12.92
CA GLU A 648 -11.92 -6.20 12.46
C GLU A 648 -12.32 -4.77 12.81
N GLY A 649 -11.29 -3.93 13.03
CA GLY A 649 -11.47 -2.50 13.23
C GLY A 649 -11.98 -1.78 11.98
N VAL A 650 -12.14 -0.46 12.09
CA VAL A 650 -12.49 0.39 10.94
C VAL A 650 -11.37 0.31 9.90
N GLN A 651 -11.71 -0.13 8.70
CA GLN A 651 -10.83 -0.20 7.55
C GLN A 651 -10.85 1.16 6.85
N SER A 652 -9.75 1.90 6.92
CA SER A 652 -9.62 3.24 6.34
C SER A 652 -8.82 3.24 5.04
N GLY A 653 -9.02 4.25 4.20
CA GLY A 653 -8.25 4.41 2.96
C GLY A 653 -8.65 3.43 1.87
N LEU A 654 -9.86 2.86 1.95
CA LEU A 654 -10.42 2.03 0.89
C LEU A 654 -10.77 2.91 -0.30
N SER A 655 -10.55 2.40 -1.50
CA SER A 655 -10.83 3.10 -2.76
C SER A 655 -11.38 2.11 -3.78
N GLY A 656 -11.73 2.60 -4.97
CA GLY A 656 -12.08 1.74 -6.10
C GLY A 656 -13.07 2.39 -7.06
N GLY A 657 -13.59 3.57 -6.72
CA GLY A 657 -14.48 4.35 -7.57
C GLY A 657 -13.71 5.01 -8.70
N THR A 658 -14.22 4.87 -9.92
CA THR A 658 -13.70 5.55 -11.11
C THR A 658 -14.86 6.10 -11.94
N PRO A 659 -14.71 7.27 -12.57
CA PRO A 659 -13.64 8.26 -12.37
C PRO A 659 -13.61 8.76 -10.93
N GLY A 660 -12.46 9.20 -10.43
CA GLY A 660 -12.32 9.74 -9.07
C GLY A 660 -13.17 11.00 -8.82
N GLY A 661 -13.30 11.39 -7.56
CA GLY A 661 -14.07 12.57 -7.12
C GLY A 661 -15.53 12.28 -6.73
N GLY A 662 -15.91 11.02 -6.55
CA GLY A 662 -17.28 10.60 -6.20
C GLY A 662 -17.50 10.32 -4.71
N VAL A 663 -18.70 9.87 -4.35
CA VAL A 663 -19.12 9.63 -2.96
C VAL A 663 -19.43 8.15 -2.75
N TYR A 664 -18.89 7.58 -1.69
CA TYR A 664 -19.15 6.20 -1.26
C TYR A 664 -20.28 6.15 -0.23
N SER A 665 -21.13 5.12 -0.34
CA SER A 665 -22.25 4.92 0.59
C SER A 665 -22.61 3.45 0.75
N GLY A 666 -23.26 3.10 1.85
CA GLY A 666 -23.68 1.74 2.15
C GLY A 666 -23.59 1.41 3.65
N PRO A 667 -24.03 0.22 4.07
CA PRO A 667 -23.88 -0.23 5.45
C PRO A 667 -22.42 -0.21 5.91
N GLY A 668 -22.16 0.35 7.09
CA GLY A 668 -20.80 0.45 7.64
C GLY A 668 -19.86 1.42 6.92
N VAL A 669 -20.28 2.08 5.84
CA VAL A 669 -19.45 3.04 5.10
C VAL A 669 -19.48 4.41 5.75
N THR A 670 -18.30 5.03 5.86
CA THR A 670 -18.14 6.46 6.14
C THR A 670 -17.27 7.04 5.04
N ASP A 671 -17.87 7.87 4.18
CA ASP A 671 -17.14 8.66 3.20
C ASP A 671 -16.31 9.73 3.91
N ASP A 672 -15.06 9.91 3.51
CA ASP A 672 -14.18 10.90 4.13
C ASP A 672 -14.26 12.29 3.46
N GLY A 673 -15.10 12.41 2.41
CA GLY A 673 -15.34 13.65 1.68
C GLY A 673 -14.19 14.09 0.77
N ASN A 674 -13.14 13.29 0.60
CA ASN A 674 -12.01 13.65 -0.26
C ASN A 674 -12.22 13.27 -1.73
N GLY A 675 -13.28 12.52 -2.04
CA GLY A 675 -13.65 12.10 -3.40
C GLY A 675 -12.93 10.85 -3.90
N SER A 676 -12.01 10.28 -3.13
CA SER A 676 -11.10 9.21 -3.57
C SER A 676 -11.21 7.98 -2.69
N THR A 677 -11.35 8.16 -1.37
CA THR A 677 -11.36 7.07 -0.39
C THR A 677 -12.60 7.06 0.50
N TYR A 678 -12.81 5.94 1.20
CA TYR A 678 -13.81 5.78 2.23
C TYR A 678 -13.28 4.88 3.35
N SER A 679 -14.00 4.88 4.46
CA SER A 679 -13.80 3.92 5.55
C SER A 679 -14.96 2.93 5.62
N PHE A 680 -14.67 1.67 5.92
CA PHE A 680 -15.66 0.63 6.15
C PHE A 680 -15.51 0.07 7.56
N ASN A 681 -16.61 0.01 8.31
CA ASN A 681 -16.67 -0.58 9.65
C ASN A 681 -17.46 -1.91 9.58
N PRO A 682 -16.77 -3.07 9.57
CA PRO A 682 -17.42 -4.38 9.50
C PRO A 682 -18.38 -4.63 10.65
N PHE A 683 -18.06 -4.17 11.86
CA PHE A 683 -18.93 -4.30 13.02
C PHE A 683 -20.24 -3.53 12.86
N THR A 684 -20.18 -2.31 12.30
CA THR A 684 -21.39 -1.49 12.06
C THR A 684 -22.21 -2.01 10.89
N ALA A 685 -21.57 -2.54 9.85
CA ALA A 685 -22.27 -3.20 8.74
C ALA A 685 -23.01 -4.46 9.23
N GLY A 686 -22.43 -5.19 10.19
CA GLY A 686 -22.95 -6.46 10.69
C GLY A 686 -22.63 -7.62 9.75
N GLU A 687 -22.91 -8.85 10.18
CA GLU A 687 -22.65 -10.04 9.37
C GLU A 687 -23.52 -10.10 8.11
N GLY A 688 -22.96 -10.49 6.98
CA GLY A 688 -23.66 -10.64 5.71
C GLY A 688 -22.96 -9.97 4.53
N SER A 689 -23.55 -10.12 3.34
CA SER A 689 -23.12 -9.41 2.14
C SER A 689 -23.74 -8.02 2.09
N HIS A 690 -22.91 -6.98 1.96
CA HIS A 690 -23.32 -5.59 1.96
C HIS A 690 -22.95 -4.92 0.65
N THR A 691 -23.95 -4.34 -0.01
CA THR A 691 -23.72 -3.54 -1.22
C THR A 691 -23.19 -2.16 -0.84
N ILE A 692 -22.02 -1.84 -1.36
CA ILE A 692 -21.42 -0.51 -1.32
C ILE A 692 -21.64 0.15 -2.67
N ILE A 693 -22.05 1.41 -2.63
CA ILE A 693 -22.39 2.21 -3.81
C ILE A 693 -21.40 3.35 -3.90
N TYR A 694 -20.77 3.47 -5.06
CA TYR A 694 -20.00 4.63 -5.47
C TYR A 694 -20.84 5.46 -6.45
N THR A 695 -21.05 6.73 -6.14
CA THR A 695 -21.72 7.68 -7.03
C THR A 695 -20.68 8.64 -7.57
N SER A 696 -20.44 8.59 -8.88
CA SER A 696 -19.48 9.48 -9.52
C SER A 696 -20.05 10.90 -9.59
N SER A 697 -19.21 11.90 -9.33
CA SER A 697 -19.55 13.31 -9.59
C SER A 697 -19.67 13.62 -11.09
N CYS A 698 -19.19 12.72 -11.97
CA CYS A 698 -19.36 12.80 -13.41
C CYS A 698 -20.77 12.36 -13.86
N GLY A 699 -21.56 11.79 -12.95
CA GLY A 699 -22.85 11.16 -13.22
C GLY A 699 -22.74 9.65 -13.38
N GLY A 700 -23.76 8.94 -12.89
CA GLY A 700 -23.77 7.48 -12.80
C GLY A 700 -23.40 6.97 -11.41
N SER A 701 -23.74 5.71 -11.15
CA SER A 701 -23.40 5.02 -9.91
C SER A 701 -23.03 3.59 -10.22
N ALA A 702 -21.97 3.10 -9.59
CA ALA A 702 -21.59 1.71 -9.61
C ALA A 702 -21.70 1.15 -8.19
N SER A 703 -21.92 -0.16 -8.08
CA SER A 703 -21.99 -0.82 -6.79
C SER A 703 -21.25 -2.13 -6.83
N ASP A 704 -20.64 -2.47 -5.71
CA ASP A 704 -19.99 -3.76 -5.48
C ASP A 704 -20.31 -4.25 -4.07
N THR A 705 -20.07 -5.53 -3.79
CA THR A 705 -20.43 -6.13 -2.50
C THR A 705 -19.21 -6.47 -1.66
N ILE A 706 -19.26 -6.11 -0.38
CA ILE A 706 -18.32 -6.57 0.64
C ILE A 706 -19.01 -7.67 1.45
N LEU A 707 -18.33 -8.81 1.63
CA LEU A 707 -18.81 -9.85 2.54
C LEU A 707 -18.24 -9.65 3.95
N VAL A 708 -19.10 -9.41 4.95
CA VAL A 708 -18.71 -9.42 6.36
C VAL A 708 -19.05 -10.77 6.97
N THR A 709 -18.03 -11.44 7.50
CA THR A 709 -18.17 -12.81 8.01
C THR A 709 -18.20 -12.82 9.53
N ALA A 710 -19.00 -13.73 10.08
CA ALA A 710 -19.04 -13.97 11.51
C ALA A 710 -17.67 -14.49 11.99
N ALA A 711 -17.19 -13.99 13.13
CA ALA A 711 -16.13 -14.67 13.83
C ALA A 711 -16.67 -16.02 14.33
N PRO A 712 -16.03 -17.15 14.02
CA PRO A 712 -16.48 -18.44 14.51
C PRO A 712 -16.39 -18.49 16.05
N ALA A 713 -17.31 -19.22 16.66
CA ALA A 713 -17.23 -19.51 18.08
C ALA A 713 -15.93 -20.29 18.38
N ALA A 714 -15.40 -20.14 19.59
CA ALA A 714 -14.30 -20.99 20.04
C ALA A 714 -14.73 -22.48 20.01
N PRO A 715 -13.85 -23.42 19.62
CA PRO A 715 -14.19 -24.84 19.63
C PRO A 715 -14.49 -25.32 21.05
N SER A 716 -15.39 -26.29 21.19
CA SER A 716 -15.72 -26.86 22.50
C SER A 716 -14.58 -27.76 22.97
N ILE A 717 -14.05 -27.49 24.15
CA ILE A 717 -12.87 -28.15 24.71
C ILE A 717 -13.23 -29.04 25.89
N THR A 718 -12.41 -30.07 26.08
CA THR A 718 -12.52 -31.00 27.21
C THR A 718 -11.23 -30.88 28.00
N ASN A 719 -11.34 -30.42 29.25
CA ASN A 719 -10.24 -30.40 30.19
C ASN A 719 -10.04 -31.79 30.76
N ASP A 720 -8.80 -32.12 31.10
CA ASP A 720 -8.46 -33.41 31.68
C ASP A 720 -7.55 -33.23 32.90
N THR A 721 -7.65 -34.17 33.83
CA THR A 721 -6.87 -34.22 35.07
C THR A 721 -5.95 -35.42 35.01
N PHE A 722 -4.65 -35.24 35.27
CA PHE A 722 -3.64 -36.28 35.07
C PHE A 722 -2.67 -36.35 36.26
N CYS A 723 -2.08 -37.54 36.48
CA CYS A 723 -0.98 -37.75 37.42
C CYS A 723 0.36 -37.36 36.76
N ALA A 724 1.30 -36.80 37.52
CA ALA A 724 2.50 -36.19 36.94
C ALA A 724 3.37 -37.24 36.20
N GLY A 725 3.53 -37.06 34.88
CA GLY A 725 4.29 -37.98 34.01
C GLY A 725 3.43 -38.89 33.13
N ASP A 726 2.11 -38.92 33.32
CA ASP A 726 1.19 -39.60 32.40
C ASP A 726 0.98 -38.80 31.11
N SER A 727 0.61 -39.49 30.03
CA SER A 727 0.18 -38.85 28.79
C SER A 727 -1.27 -38.37 28.96
N VAL A 728 -1.51 -37.07 28.81
CA VAL A 728 -2.85 -36.47 28.78
C VAL A 728 -3.28 -36.25 27.34
N THR A 729 -4.56 -36.48 27.02
CA THR A 729 -5.13 -36.19 25.70
C THR A 729 -6.24 -35.16 25.86
N LEU A 730 -5.97 -33.94 25.43
CA LEU A 730 -7.01 -32.90 25.37
C LEU A 730 -7.74 -33.02 24.03
N THR A 731 -9.06 -32.93 24.07
CA THR A 731 -9.90 -33.00 22.87
C THR A 731 -10.65 -31.70 22.64
N ALA A 732 -10.69 -31.27 21.39
CA ALA A 732 -11.46 -30.13 20.92
C ALA A 732 -12.41 -30.61 19.83
N THR A 733 -13.67 -30.22 19.94
CA THR A 733 -14.71 -30.50 18.95
C THR A 733 -14.87 -29.24 18.09
N PRO A 734 -14.57 -29.30 16.78
CA PRO A 734 -14.81 -28.17 15.89
C PRO A 734 -16.31 -27.89 15.81
N ASN A 735 -16.69 -26.63 15.66
CA ASN A 735 -18.10 -26.25 15.53
C ASN A 735 -18.67 -26.68 14.18
N ASP A 736 -17.83 -26.77 13.14
CA ASP A 736 -18.13 -27.43 11.87
C ASP A 736 -17.27 -28.69 11.70
N ILE A 737 -17.90 -29.82 11.37
CA ILE A 737 -17.23 -31.11 11.18
C ILE A 737 -16.18 -31.10 10.04
N ASN A 738 -16.29 -30.15 9.11
CA ASN A 738 -15.36 -30.01 7.98
C ASN A 738 -14.10 -29.21 8.34
N ASN A 739 -14.12 -28.50 9.47
CA ASN A 739 -12.98 -27.71 9.93
C ASN A 739 -11.98 -28.58 10.70
N THR A 740 -10.72 -28.15 10.71
CA THR A 740 -9.64 -28.82 11.48
C THR A 740 -9.29 -27.99 12.70
N ILE A 741 -8.85 -28.65 13.77
CA ILE A 741 -8.37 -27.95 14.97
C ILE A 741 -6.85 -27.82 14.90
N GLU A 742 -6.35 -26.62 15.19
CA GLU A 742 -4.95 -26.34 15.46
C GLU A 742 -4.75 -25.96 16.93
N TRP A 743 -3.68 -26.46 17.55
CA TRP A 743 -3.36 -26.26 18.96
C TRP A 743 -2.14 -25.35 19.10
N TYR A 744 -2.19 -24.39 20.01
CA TYR A 744 -1.16 -23.37 20.20
C TYR A 744 -0.72 -23.26 21.67
N ASP A 745 0.48 -22.71 21.89
CA ASP A 745 1.05 -22.46 23.23
C ASP A 745 0.62 -21.13 23.88
N ALA A 746 -0.08 -20.26 23.15
CA ALA A 746 -0.56 -18.97 23.65
C ALA A 746 -1.91 -18.55 23.05
N THR A 747 -2.61 -17.68 23.77
CA THR A 747 -3.93 -17.14 23.37
C THR A 747 -3.87 -16.30 22.09
N ASN A 748 -2.75 -15.60 21.83
CA ASN A 748 -2.52 -14.80 20.61
C ASN A 748 -1.04 -14.94 20.19
N GLY A 749 -0.77 -15.13 18.89
CA GLY A 749 0.59 -15.12 18.32
C GLY A 749 1.52 -16.27 18.76
N GLY A 750 0.98 -17.33 19.38
CA GLY A 750 1.73 -18.51 19.84
C GLY A 750 2.20 -19.44 18.72
N ASN A 751 3.06 -20.41 19.05
CA ASN A 751 3.54 -21.43 18.12
C ASN A 751 2.51 -22.56 17.96
N LEU A 752 2.38 -23.06 16.73
CA LEU A 752 1.58 -24.25 16.44
C LEU A 752 2.23 -25.48 17.09
N LEU A 753 1.49 -26.15 17.98
CA LEU A 753 1.88 -27.36 18.70
C LEU A 753 1.44 -28.63 17.97
N PHE A 754 0.20 -28.64 17.44
CA PHE A 754 -0.40 -29.83 16.80
C PHE A 754 -1.61 -29.48 15.93
N THR A 755 -1.92 -30.32 14.94
CA THR A 755 -3.13 -30.22 14.10
C THR A 755 -3.94 -31.50 14.21
N GLY A 756 -5.19 -31.40 14.65
CA GLY A 756 -6.15 -32.49 14.82
C GLY A 756 -7.04 -32.32 16.05
N ASN A 757 -8.16 -33.06 16.10
CA ASN A 757 -9.18 -32.92 17.16
C ASN A 757 -8.72 -33.38 18.55
N SER A 758 -7.56 -34.01 18.65
CA SER A 758 -7.02 -34.56 19.90
C SER A 758 -5.53 -34.32 19.97
N TYR A 759 -5.08 -33.63 21.01
CA TYR A 759 -3.67 -33.35 21.24
C TYR A 759 -3.19 -34.13 22.48
N THR A 760 -2.27 -35.06 22.27
CA THR A 760 -1.67 -35.88 23.32
C THR A 760 -0.27 -35.40 23.66
N PHE A 761 0.00 -35.11 24.93
CA PHE A 761 1.31 -34.69 25.42
C PHE A 761 1.54 -35.13 26.88
N SER A 762 2.76 -34.94 27.40
CA SER A 762 3.14 -35.33 28.77
C SER A 762 3.55 -34.09 29.58
N PRO A 763 2.60 -33.35 30.17
CA PRO A 763 2.90 -32.19 31.00
C PRO A 763 3.59 -32.59 32.31
N VAL A 764 4.45 -31.70 32.82
CA VAL A 764 5.13 -31.84 34.13
C VAL A 764 4.41 -31.08 35.26
N GLY A 765 3.32 -30.39 34.94
CA GLY A 765 2.48 -29.61 35.83
C GLY A 765 1.29 -29.02 35.08
N THR A 766 0.42 -28.25 35.75
CA THR A 766 -0.76 -27.64 35.11
C THR A 766 -0.34 -26.82 33.88
N THR A 767 -0.85 -27.20 32.71
CA THR A 767 -0.47 -26.62 31.42
C THR A 767 -1.72 -26.25 30.64
N SER A 768 -1.78 -25.02 30.15
CA SER A 768 -2.83 -24.55 29.24
C SER A 768 -2.32 -24.55 27.79
N VAL A 769 -3.14 -25.08 26.89
CA VAL A 769 -2.96 -25.01 25.43
C VAL A 769 -4.23 -24.49 24.78
N TYR A 770 -4.11 -23.94 23.58
CA TYR A 770 -5.18 -23.15 22.97
C TYR A 770 -5.62 -23.78 21.65
N ALA A 771 -6.85 -24.27 21.58
CA ALA A 771 -7.43 -24.86 20.38
C ALA A 771 -8.10 -23.77 19.53
N GLU A 772 -7.75 -23.70 18.25
CA GLU A 772 -8.33 -22.82 17.24
C GLU A 772 -8.94 -23.67 16.12
N GLU A 773 -10.12 -23.28 15.65
CA GLU A 773 -10.74 -23.90 14.49
C GLU A 773 -10.25 -23.23 13.21
N VAL A 774 -9.62 -23.99 12.32
CA VAL A 774 -9.22 -23.52 10.98
C VAL A 774 -10.44 -23.58 10.08
N LEU A 775 -10.91 -22.40 9.68
CA LEU A 775 -12.16 -22.25 8.96
C LEU A 775 -12.03 -22.65 7.50
N SER A 776 -12.97 -23.47 7.04
CA SER A 776 -13.15 -23.79 5.63
C SER A 776 -13.45 -22.51 4.83
N PRO A 777 -13.00 -22.43 3.56
CA PRO A 777 -13.39 -21.37 2.64
C PRO A 777 -14.91 -21.20 2.58
N ILE A 778 -15.38 -19.95 2.53
CA ILE A 778 -16.81 -19.63 2.60
C ILE A 778 -17.42 -19.77 1.21
N PRO A 779 -18.44 -20.64 1.03
CA PRO A 779 -19.17 -20.70 -0.23
C PRO A 779 -19.96 -19.41 -0.44
N VAL A 780 -19.75 -18.78 -1.59
CA VAL A 780 -20.36 -17.51 -1.97
C VAL A 780 -20.99 -17.63 -3.34
N SER A 781 -22.24 -17.17 -3.46
CA SER A 781 -22.87 -16.94 -4.76
C SER A 781 -22.36 -15.60 -5.30
N ILE A 782 -21.52 -15.64 -6.33
CA ILE A 782 -20.92 -14.46 -6.94
C ILE A 782 -21.55 -14.24 -8.31
N THR A 783 -21.98 -13.00 -8.56
CA THR A 783 -22.22 -12.50 -9.92
C THR A 783 -20.95 -11.81 -10.39
N VAL A 784 -20.19 -12.49 -11.25
CA VAL A 784 -18.99 -11.95 -11.89
C VAL A 784 -19.46 -11.05 -13.03
N SER A 785 -19.56 -9.75 -12.75
CA SER A 785 -20.06 -8.74 -13.68
C SER A 785 -18.95 -8.13 -14.55
N HIS A 786 -19.36 -7.26 -15.47
CA HIS A 786 -18.51 -6.62 -16.47
C HIS A 786 -17.47 -5.60 -15.93
N SER A 787 -17.48 -5.24 -14.66
CA SER A 787 -16.64 -4.16 -14.13
C SER A 787 -15.16 -4.53 -13.94
N ASN A 788 -14.78 -5.82 -13.99
CA ASN A 788 -13.48 -6.30 -13.47
C ASN A 788 -12.60 -7.10 -14.44
N SER A 789 -12.76 -6.92 -15.76
CA SER A 789 -11.88 -7.59 -16.72
C SER A 789 -10.56 -6.86 -16.88
N GLN A 790 -9.44 -7.60 -16.80
CA GLN A 790 -8.15 -7.13 -17.32
C GLN A 790 -8.25 -6.82 -18.81
N ASP A 791 -7.53 -5.78 -19.23
CA ASP A 791 -7.26 -5.48 -20.63
C ASP A 791 -6.78 -6.74 -21.36
N ILE A 792 -7.53 -7.14 -22.40
CA ILE A 792 -7.03 -8.13 -23.34
C ILE A 792 -6.04 -7.37 -24.22
N GLY A 793 -4.76 -7.40 -23.86
CA GLY A 793 -3.68 -6.84 -24.68
C GLY A 793 -3.89 -7.25 -26.14
N THR A 794 -3.76 -6.27 -27.05
CA THR A 794 -4.17 -6.24 -28.47
C THR A 794 -3.67 -7.41 -29.33
N GLY A 795 -4.12 -8.63 -29.02
CA GLY A 795 -3.77 -9.86 -29.72
C GLY A 795 -4.80 -10.15 -30.79
N SER A 796 -4.46 -9.83 -32.04
CA SER A 796 -5.19 -10.25 -33.23
C SER A 796 -5.45 -11.77 -33.21
N VAL A 797 -6.71 -12.19 -33.21
CA VAL A 797 -7.09 -13.57 -33.53
C VAL A 797 -6.98 -13.71 -35.06
N ALA A 798 -5.94 -14.41 -35.53
CA ALA A 798 -5.78 -14.70 -36.95
C ALA A 798 -6.84 -15.71 -37.42
N CYS A 799 -7.82 -15.28 -38.22
CA CYS A 799 -8.68 -16.17 -38.97
C CYS A 799 -7.90 -16.70 -40.19
N GLY A 800 -7.85 -18.03 -40.35
CA GLY A 800 -7.23 -18.67 -41.51
C GLY A 800 -7.89 -18.26 -42.83
N ALA A 801 -7.08 -17.88 -43.81
CA ALA A 801 -7.53 -17.48 -45.13
C ALA A 801 -8.27 -18.64 -45.84
N GLY A 802 -9.57 -18.47 -46.07
CA GLY A 802 -10.38 -19.31 -46.95
C GLY A 802 -11.46 -18.47 -47.61
N ALA A 803 -11.40 -18.29 -48.92
CA ALA A 803 -12.34 -17.48 -49.67
C ALA A 803 -13.78 -18.05 -49.58
N GLY A 804 -14.65 -17.41 -48.82
CA GLY A 804 -16.08 -17.70 -48.75
C GLY A 804 -16.80 -16.72 -47.82
N ALA A 805 -17.93 -16.16 -48.26
CA ALA A 805 -18.75 -15.24 -47.48
C ALA A 805 -19.08 -15.81 -46.09
N HIS A 806 -18.75 -15.07 -45.02
CA HIS A 806 -18.94 -15.52 -43.65
C HIS A 806 -20.39 -15.32 -43.18
N THR A 807 -20.97 -16.38 -42.59
CA THR A 807 -22.41 -16.54 -42.28
C THR A 807 -22.70 -16.67 -40.77
N THR A 808 -21.84 -16.14 -39.89
CA THR A 808 -21.97 -16.27 -38.41
C THR A 808 -21.26 -15.14 -37.66
N SER A 809 -21.73 -14.78 -36.45
CA SER A 809 -21.06 -13.83 -35.53
C SER A 809 -20.79 -14.46 -34.16
N SER A 810 -19.55 -14.35 -33.64
CA SER A 810 -19.14 -14.75 -32.28
C SER A 810 -18.63 -13.54 -31.51
N TYR A 811 -19.04 -13.41 -30.25
CA TYR A 811 -18.61 -12.35 -29.32
C TYR A 811 -17.91 -12.98 -28.12
N TRP A 812 -16.77 -12.45 -27.69
CA TRP A 812 -15.92 -13.08 -26.67
C TRP A 812 -15.68 -12.15 -25.48
N ARG A 813 -15.55 -12.72 -24.28
CA ARG A 813 -15.13 -12.00 -23.07
C ARG A 813 -14.33 -12.87 -22.12
N VAL A 814 -13.28 -12.32 -21.51
CA VAL A 814 -12.38 -13.03 -20.59
C VAL A 814 -12.66 -12.64 -19.14
N PHE A 815 -12.67 -13.62 -18.24
CA PHE A 815 -12.87 -13.48 -16.79
C PHE A 815 -11.71 -14.17 -16.05
N ASN A 816 -11.06 -13.44 -15.13
CA ASN A 816 -10.08 -14.00 -14.20
C ASN A 816 -10.71 -14.10 -12.81
N LEU A 817 -11.14 -15.31 -12.45
CA LEU A 817 -11.89 -15.58 -11.21
C LEU A 817 -11.01 -15.51 -9.95
N SER A 818 -9.73 -15.88 -10.06
CA SER A 818 -8.79 -15.96 -8.92
C SER A 818 -8.21 -14.60 -8.50
N GLY A 819 -7.98 -13.70 -9.46
CA GLY A 819 -7.35 -12.39 -9.20
C GLY A 819 -8.36 -11.37 -8.67
N SER A 820 -9.27 -10.92 -9.55
CA SER A 820 -10.17 -9.79 -9.25
C SER A 820 -11.28 -10.11 -8.25
N PHE A 821 -11.54 -11.39 -7.97
CA PHE A 821 -12.68 -11.82 -7.13
C PHE A 821 -12.27 -12.73 -5.96
N GLY A 822 -10.97 -13.03 -5.81
CA GLY A 822 -10.46 -13.83 -4.69
C GLY A 822 -11.01 -15.25 -4.59
N ILE A 823 -11.54 -15.81 -5.69
CA ILE A 823 -12.07 -17.19 -5.70
C ILE A 823 -10.88 -18.16 -5.69
N THR A 824 -10.72 -18.91 -4.60
CA THR A 824 -9.57 -19.79 -4.36
C THR A 824 -9.82 -21.25 -4.75
N ASP A 825 -11.08 -21.64 -4.85
CA ASP A 825 -11.51 -23.01 -5.19
C ASP A 825 -12.19 -23.07 -6.57
N ASP A 826 -12.65 -24.26 -6.94
CA ASP A 826 -13.44 -24.47 -8.15
C ASP A 826 -14.72 -23.62 -8.14
N PHE A 827 -15.04 -22.98 -9.26
CA PHE A 827 -16.21 -22.12 -9.42
C PHE A 827 -17.31 -22.83 -10.21
N ASN A 828 -18.44 -23.09 -9.57
CA ASN A 828 -19.61 -23.72 -10.17
C ASN A 828 -20.49 -22.66 -10.82
N VAL A 829 -20.39 -22.50 -12.12
CA VAL A 829 -21.31 -21.66 -12.88
C VAL A 829 -22.70 -22.28 -12.84
N ASN A 830 -23.70 -21.47 -12.50
CA ASN A 830 -25.12 -21.82 -12.49
C ASN A 830 -25.85 -21.15 -13.67
N GLN A 831 -25.41 -19.95 -14.04
CA GLN A 831 -26.03 -19.14 -15.07
C GLN A 831 -25.01 -18.19 -15.68
N VAL A 832 -25.21 -17.86 -16.96
CA VAL A 832 -24.54 -16.74 -17.61
C VAL A 832 -25.60 -15.77 -18.11
N GLN A 833 -25.29 -14.49 -18.14
CA GLN A 833 -26.21 -13.46 -18.61
C GLN A 833 -25.61 -12.66 -19.75
N PHE A 834 -26.44 -12.20 -20.69
CA PHE A 834 -26.05 -11.21 -21.70
C PHE A 834 -27.17 -10.18 -21.92
N GLY A 835 -26.83 -8.89 -22.01
CA GLY A 835 -27.79 -7.79 -22.26
C GLY A 835 -28.22 -7.61 -23.72
N LEU A 836 -29.33 -6.89 -23.95
CA LEU A 836 -29.90 -6.53 -25.26
C LEU A 836 -30.47 -5.09 -25.28
N GLN A 837 -30.28 -4.35 -26.37
CA GLN A 837 -30.89 -3.01 -26.56
C GLN A 837 -32.26 -3.07 -27.25
N SER A 838 -32.38 -3.85 -28.31
CA SER A 838 -33.64 -3.92 -29.04
C SER A 838 -33.52 -5.12 -29.95
N ILE A 839 -34.52 -5.99 -29.98
CA ILE A 839 -34.62 -7.02 -31.01
C ILE A 839 -36.07 -7.06 -31.46
N THR A 840 -36.27 -7.03 -32.77
CA THR A 840 -37.61 -6.94 -33.39
C THR A 840 -38.13 -8.31 -33.84
N SER A 841 -37.28 -9.35 -33.81
CA SER A 841 -37.61 -10.72 -34.21
C SER A 841 -36.91 -11.74 -33.31
N ASN A 842 -37.50 -12.93 -33.20
CA ASN A 842 -36.87 -14.07 -32.51
C ASN A 842 -35.52 -14.41 -33.16
N PHE A 843 -34.50 -14.67 -32.36
CA PHE A 843 -33.25 -15.27 -32.84
C PHE A 843 -32.70 -16.31 -31.86
N THR A 844 -31.77 -17.13 -32.32
CA THR A 844 -31.12 -18.15 -31.50
C THR A 844 -29.69 -17.73 -31.19
N ALA A 845 -29.30 -17.75 -29.92
CA ALA A 845 -27.93 -17.51 -29.46
C ALA A 845 -27.38 -18.78 -28.82
N THR A 846 -26.11 -19.09 -29.03
CA THR A 846 -25.37 -20.15 -28.37
C THR A 846 -24.29 -19.52 -27.52
N VAL A 847 -24.44 -19.59 -26.21
CA VAL A 847 -23.42 -19.14 -25.27
C VAL A 847 -22.47 -20.29 -24.98
N ARG A 848 -21.16 -20.06 -25.00
CA ARG A 848 -20.14 -21.03 -24.61
C ARG A 848 -19.23 -20.45 -23.54
N LEU A 849 -18.72 -21.30 -22.68
CA LEU A 849 -17.61 -20.98 -21.78
C LEU A 849 -16.42 -21.81 -22.20
N HIS A 850 -15.24 -21.21 -22.22
CA HIS A 850 -13.97 -21.84 -22.56
C HIS A 850 -12.96 -21.57 -21.46
N SER A 851 -12.01 -22.47 -21.22
CA SER A 851 -10.79 -22.16 -20.47
C SER A 851 -9.74 -21.65 -21.44
N LEU A 852 -8.95 -20.66 -21.00
CA LEU A 852 -7.84 -20.12 -21.77
C LEU A 852 -6.50 -20.56 -21.19
N SER A 853 -5.65 -21.16 -22.02
CA SER A 853 -4.27 -21.51 -21.67
C SER A 853 -3.29 -20.56 -22.37
N GLY A 854 -2.77 -19.57 -21.63
CA GLY A 854 -1.84 -18.57 -22.15
C GLY A 854 -2.54 -17.46 -22.95
N ALA A 855 -1.95 -17.06 -24.08
CA ALA A 855 -2.44 -15.96 -24.91
C ALA A 855 -3.81 -16.25 -25.53
N PHE A 856 -4.72 -15.26 -25.54
CA PHE A 856 -6.02 -15.37 -26.21
C PHE A 856 -5.90 -15.63 -27.72
N THR A 857 -6.11 -16.88 -28.11
CA THR A 857 -6.22 -17.36 -29.50
C THR A 857 -7.21 -18.52 -29.53
N THR A 858 -7.89 -18.76 -30.66
CA THR A 858 -8.84 -19.87 -30.79
C THR A 858 -8.22 -21.25 -30.58
N SER A 859 -6.91 -21.39 -30.83
CA SER A 859 -6.15 -22.62 -30.57
C SER A 859 -5.91 -22.91 -29.08
N ASN A 860 -5.97 -21.87 -28.24
CA ASN A 860 -5.67 -21.95 -26.81
C ASN A 860 -6.95 -22.00 -25.94
N LEU A 861 -8.12 -21.95 -26.59
CA LEU A 861 -9.43 -22.09 -25.96
C LEU A 861 -9.83 -23.56 -25.91
N THR A 862 -10.23 -24.02 -24.72
CA THR A 862 -10.85 -25.34 -24.55
C THR A 862 -12.27 -25.13 -24.09
N LEU A 863 -13.24 -25.65 -24.84
CA LEU A 863 -14.66 -25.53 -24.51
C LEU A 863 -14.97 -26.23 -23.18
N LEU A 864 -15.51 -25.48 -22.22
CA LEU A 864 -15.97 -25.97 -20.92
C LEU A 864 -17.48 -26.28 -20.95
N ALA A 865 -18.28 -25.37 -21.51
CA ALA A 865 -19.73 -25.52 -21.60
C ALA A 865 -20.31 -24.79 -22.80
N SER A 866 -21.49 -25.20 -23.25
CA SER A 866 -22.22 -24.58 -24.35
C SER A 866 -23.71 -24.73 -24.12
N GLN A 867 -24.46 -23.64 -24.27
CA GLN A 867 -25.91 -23.62 -24.14
C GLN A 867 -26.53 -22.75 -25.23
N THR A 868 -27.53 -23.28 -25.92
CA THR A 868 -28.31 -22.53 -26.89
C THR A 868 -29.61 -22.02 -26.26
N VAL A 869 -29.95 -20.76 -26.52
CA VAL A 869 -31.14 -20.06 -26.04
C VAL A 869 -31.87 -19.40 -27.21
N ASN A 870 -33.20 -19.46 -27.18
CA ASN A 870 -34.04 -18.68 -28.09
C ASN A 870 -34.39 -17.36 -27.43
N VAL A 871 -34.10 -16.26 -28.11
CA VAL A 871 -34.27 -14.90 -27.62
C VAL A 871 -35.47 -14.29 -28.35
N ALA A 872 -36.48 -13.86 -27.59
CA ALA A 872 -37.71 -13.25 -28.11
C ALA A 872 -37.63 -11.71 -28.16
N PRO A 873 -38.40 -11.00 -29.02
CA PRO A 873 -38.34 -9.56 -29.17
C PRO A 873 -38.45 -8.83 -27.83
N ALA A 874 -37.57 -7.86 -27.61
CA ALA A 874 -37.34 -7.23 -26.32
C ALA A 874 -36.90 -5.77 -26.49
N ASN A 875 -37.25 -4.93 -25.52
CA ASN A 875 -36.95 -3.50 -25.50
C ASN A 875 -35.61 -3.20 -24.81
N ASN A 876 -35.18 -1.93 -24.87
CA ASN A 876 -33.91 -1.41 -24.36
C ASN A 876 -33.63 -1.78 -22.90
N GLY A 877 -32.53 -2.51 -22.67
CA GLY A 877 -32.05 -2.92 -21.36
C GLY A 877 -32.45 -4.34 -20.91
N SER A 878 -32.93 -5.20 -21.81
CA SER A 878 -33.35 -6.56 -21.44
C SER A 878 -32.16 -7.50 -21.24
N VAL A 879 -32.04 -8.13 -20.07
CA VAL A 879 -30.98 -9.11 -19.76
C VAL A 879 -31.48 -10.53 -20.01
N ILE A 880 -30.79 -11.27 -20.89
CA ILE A 880 -31.05 -12.68 -21.15
C ILE A 880 -30.22 -13.51 -20.19
N SER A 881 -30.93 -14.31 -19.41
CA SER A 881 -30.35 -15.27 -18.48
C SER A 881 -30.32 -16.65 -19.12
N VAL A 882 -29.12 -17.23 -19.27
CA VAL A 882 -28.90 -18.56 -19.83
C VAL A 882 -28.41 -19.48 -18.71
N PRO A 883 -29.24 -20.43 -18.25
CA PRO A 883 -28.78 -21.40 -17.26
C PRO A 883 -27.65 -22.24 -17.88
N MET A 884 -26.56 -22.39 -17.15
CA MET A 884 -25.38 -23.11 -17.61
C MET A 884 -24.72 -23.72 -16.39
N SER A 885 -24.57 -25.04 -16.36
CA SER A 885 -23.98 -25.77 -15.25
C SER A 885 -22.59 -26.26 -15.65
N VAL A 886 -21.55 -25.62 -15.12
CA VAL A 886 -20.16 -26.05 -15.34
C VAL A 886 -19.28 -25.67 -14.16
N THR A 887 -18.45 -26.62 -13.73
CA THR A 887 -17.41 -26.38 -12.73
C THR A 887 -16.14 -25.92 -13.44
N ILE A 888 -15.63 -24.77 -13.02
CA ILE A 888 -14.43 -24.15 -13.55
C ILE A 888 -13.31 -24.34 -12.51
N PRO A 889 -12.23 -25.05 -12.83
CA PRO A 889 -11.17 -25.30 -11.87
C PRO A 889 -10.53 -24.02 -11.32
N ALA A 890 -10.13 -24.03 -10.06
CA ALA A 890 -9.43 -22.91 -9.43
C ALA A 890 -8.24 -22.40 -10.29
N GLY A 891 -8.10 -21.07 -10.38
CA GLY A 891 -7.04 -20.44 -11.18
C GLY A 891 -7.25 -20.45 -12.70
N THR A 892 -8.36 -21.01 -13.20
CA THR A 892 -8.67 -21.03 -14.63
C THR A 892 -9.14 -19.65 -15.11
N ILE A 893 -8.56 -19.16 -16.20
CA ILE A 893 -9.07 -18.00 -16.93
C ILE A 893 -10.21 -18.48 -17.83
N VAL A 894 -11.37 -17.86 -17.71
CA VAL A 894 -12.60 -18.25 -18.41
C VAL A 894 -12.87 -17.30 -19.54
N VAL A 895 -13.36 -17.82 -20.67
CA VAL A 895 -13.80 -17.02 -21.79
C VAL A 895 -15.26 -17.36 -22.12
N MET A 896 -16.14 -16.38 -22.04
CA MET A 896 -17.51 -16.47 -22.53
C MET A 896 -17.58 -16.10 -24.01
N GLU A 897 -18.13 -16.99 -24.83
CA GLU A 897 -18.48 -16.75 -26.22
C GLU A 897 -20.01 -16.63 -26.34
N VAL A 898 -20.55 -15.64 -27.06
CA VAL A 898 -21.93 -15.62 -27.52
C VAL A 898 -21.92 -15.74 -29.04
N PHE A 899 -22.43 -16.85 -29.55
CA PHE A 899 -22.46 -17.21 -30.96
C PHE A 899 -23.90 -17.11 -31.50
N THR A 900 -24.11 -16.43 -32.63
CA THR A 900 -25.42 -16.36 -33.29
C THR A 900 -25.35 -16.85 -34.74
N PRO A 901 -26.24 -17.76 -35.19
CA PRO A 901 -26.34 -18.11 -36.61
C PRO A 901 -26.79 -16.90 -37.44
N ALA A 902 -26.29 -16.72 -38.67
CA ALA A 902 -26.79 -15.67 -39.54
C ALA A 902 -28.30 -15.80 -39.77
N GLN A 903 -29.04 -14.75 -39.42
CA GLN A 903 -30.34 -14.49 -40.01
C GLN A 903 -30.12 -13.71 -41.31
N ALA A 904 -30.76 -14.16 -42.39
CA ALA A 904 -30.64 -13.53 -43.70
C ALA A 904 -30.98 -12.04 -43.64
N GLY A 905 -29.96 -11.17 -43.68
CA GLY A 905 -30.09 -9.74 -43.94
C GLY A 905 -29.97 -8.76 -42.77
N ASN A 906 -29.72 -9.19 -41.52
CA ASN A 906 -29.58 -8.27 -40.38
C ASN A 906 -28.18 -8.36 -39.75
N LEU A 907 -27.35 -7.34 -40.00
CA LEU A 907 -26.02 -7.19 -39.39
C LEU A 907 -26.18 -6.51 -38.03
N PHE A 908 -25.75 -7.16 -36.94
CA PHE A 908 -25.81 -6.61 -35.58
C PHE A 908 -24.68 -5.59 -35.37
N MET A 909 -25.02 -4.39 -34.87
CA MET A 909 -24.12 -3.26 -34.65
C MET A 909 -24.05 -2.89 -33.16
N MET A 910 -22.90 -2.36 -32.74
CA MET A 910 -22.59 -1.95 -31.37
C MET A 910 -23.26 -0.61 -30.99
N GLY A 911 -23.79 -0.50 -29.77
CA GLY A 911 -24.27 0.74 -29.18
C GLY A 911 -23.91 0.83 -27.69
N SER A 912 -23.68 2.06 -27.19
CA SER A 912 -23.39 2.39 -25.79
C SER A 912 -24.63 2.26 -24.90
N ASN A 913 -24.45 1.82 -23.64
CA ASN A 913 -25.55 1.58 -22.70
C ASN A 913 -26.29 2.88 -22.27
N PRO A 914 -27.48 2.81 -21.63
CA PRO A 914 -28.19 3.99 -21.09
C PRO A 914 -27.47 4.71 -19.93
N ASN A 915 -26.39 4.13 -19.40
CA ASN A 915 -25.55 4.65 -18.31
C ASN A 915 -24.19 5.18 -18.80
N GLY A 916 -23.93 5.26 -20.12
CA GLY A 916 -22.69 5.79 -20.69
C GLY A 916 -21.46 4.88 -20.62
N GLU A 917 -21.60 3.58 -20.33
CA GLU A 917 -20.43 2.71 -20.15
C GLU A 917 -19.92 2.09 -21.47
N ASN A 918 -18.68 2.42 -21.85
CA ASN A 918 -17.94 1.77 -22.93
C ASN A 918 -16.91 0.79 -22.31
N ALA A 919 -17.02 -0.50 -22.62
CA ALA A 919 -16.04 -1.50 -22.17
C ALA A 919 -14.82 -1.51 -23.12
N PRO A 920 -13.56 -1.48 -22.63
CA PRO A 920 -12.38 -1.21 -23.47
C PRO A 920 -11.92 -2.30 -24.44
N SER A 921 -12.50 -3.51 -24.45
CA SER A 921 -11.90 -4.61 -25.22
C SER A 921 -12.93 -5.62 -25.74
N TYR A 922 -13.33 -5.47 -27.00
CA TYR A 922 -14.02 -6.53 -27.75
C TYR A 922 -13.19 -6.93 -28.98
N ILE A 923 -12.91 -8.22 -29.10
CA ILE A 923 -12.53 -8.83 -30.38
C ILE A 923 -13.85 -9.27 -31.03
N SER A 924 -14.40 -8.44 -31.90
CA SER A 924 -15.28 -8.97 -32.94
C SER A 924 -14.38 -9.65 -33.96
N ALA A 925 -14.66 -10.90 -34.33
CA ALA A 925 -14.10 -11.45 -35.55
C ALA A 925 -14.82 -10.79 -36.76
N VAL A 926 -14.60 -9.50 -36.96
CA VAL A 926 -14.95 -8.79 -38.20
C VAL A 926 -13.65 -8.56 -38.94
N ASP A 927 -13.12 -9.63 -39.53
CA ASP A 927 -12.00 -9.56 -40.47
C ASP A 927 -12.47 -9.89 -41.89
N CYS A 928 -13.35 -9.02 -42.39
CA CYS A 928 -13.77 -8.98 -43.80
C CYS A 928 -13.73 -7.56 -44.36
N GLY A 929 -12.69 -6.78 -44.06
CA GLY A 929 -12.38 -5.57 -44.84
C GLY A 929 -13.47 -4.48 -44.91
N ILE A 930 -14.31 -4.33 -43.89
CA ILE A 930 -15.20 -3.18 -43.74
C ILE A 930 -14.64 -2.28 -42.64
N ASN A 931 -13.65 -1.46 -43.00
CA ASN A 931 -13.18 -0.35 -42.17
C ASN A 931 -14.07 0.86 -42.42
N GLN A 932 -15.15 1.08 -41.65
CA GLN A 932 -15.83 2.37 -41.42
C GLN A 932 -17.17 2.15 -40.65
N PRO A 933 -17.44 2.82 -39.51
CA PRO A 933 -18.77 2.87 -38.88
C PRO A 933 -19.77 3.81 -39.59
N SER A 934 -19.31 4.62 -40.55
CA SER A 934 -20.07 5.75 -41.12
C SER A 934 -21.24 5.41 -42.03
N THR A 935 -21.46 4.13 -42.38
CA THR A 935 -22.55 3.72 -43.30
C THR A 935 -23.71 2.95 -42.64
N LEU A 936 -23.70 2.73 -41.33
CA LEU A 936 -24.65 1.81 -40.69
C LEU A 936 -25.78 2.48 -39.89
N ALA A 937 -25.70 3.81 -39.65
CA ALA A 937 -26.77 4.56 -39.00
C ALA A 937 -28.04 4.75 -39.87
N SER A 938 -27.98 4.48 -41.18
CA SER A 938 -29.08 4.75 -42.12
C SER A 938 -30.00 3.56 -42.44
N ILE A 939 -29.92 2.43 -41.72
CA ILE A 939 -30.60 1.18 -42.13
C ILE A 939 -31.46 0.50 -41.02
N GLY A 940 -31.69 1.15 -39.88
CA GLY A 940 -32.73 0.72 -38.92
C GLY A 940 -32.50 -0.65 -38.25
N PHE A 941 -31.28 -0.90 -37.77
CA PHE A 941 -30.93 -2.18 -37.12
C PHE A 941 -31.07 -2.19 -35.59
N PRO A 942 -31.33 -3.37 -34.99
CA PRO A 942 -31.26 -3.62 -33.55
C PRO A 942 -29.83 -3.59 -33.02
N ASN A 943 -29.58 -2.78 -31.99
CA ASN A 943 -28.32 -2.75 -31.26
C ASN A 943 -28.33 -3.81 -30.13
N ILE A 944 -27.19 -4.43 -29.82
CA ILE A 944 -27.00 -5.27 -28.63
C ILE A 944 -26.07 -4.55 -27.66
N HIS A 945 -26.43 -4.53 -26.38
CA HIS A 945 -25.67 -3.88 -25.28
C HIS A 945 -25.11 -4.97 -24.35
N TYR A 946 -23.83 -4.93 -24.03
CA TYR A 946 -23.19 -6.07 -23.34
C TYR A 946 -23.03 -5.87 -21.84
N VAL A 947 -24.02 -6.35 -21.09
CA VAL A 947 -23.82 -6.86 -19.73
C VAL A 947 -23.55 -8.36 -19.89
N MET A 948 -22.31 -8.83 -19.84
CA MET A 948 -21.99 -10.28 -19.82
C MET A 948 -21.55 -10.69 -18.41
N ASN A 949 -22.38 -11.49 -17.74
CA ASN A 949 -22.10 -11.93 -16.37
C ASN A 949 -21.94 -13.45 -16.31
N ILE A 950 -21.02 -13.93 -15.48
CA ILE A 950 -20.99 -15.33 -15.05
C ILE A 950 -21.48 -15.37 -13.61
N ILE A 951 -22.55 -16.12 -13.35
CA ILE A 951 -23.17 -16.27 -12.04
C ILE A 951 -22.94 -17.70 -11.59
N GLY A 952 -22.34 -17.85 -10.43
CA GLY A 952 -21.98 -19.16 -9.90
C GLY A 952 -21.69 -19.13 -8.41
N GLU A 953 -21.34 -20.30 -7.91
CA GLU A 953 -20.95 -20.55 -6.53
C GLU A 953 -19.48 -20.94 -6.51
N GLY A 954 -18.67 -20.24 -5.73
CA GLY A 954 -17.28 -20.62 -5.44
C GLY A 954 -16.99 -20.43 -3.95
N SER A 955 -15.75 -20.64 -3.54
CA SER A 955 -15.34 -20.35 -2.17
C SER A 955 -14.30 -19.23 -2.13
N VAL A 956 -14.42 -18.35 -1.13
CA VAL A 956 -13.39 -17.35 -0.80
C VAL A 956 -12.73 -17.71 0.53
N ALA A 957 -11.47 -17.34 0.70
CA ALA A 957 -10.79 -17.49 1.99
C ALA A 957 -11.59 -16.78 3.09
N ASN A 958 -11.75 -17.45 4.24
CA ASN A 958 -12.42 -16.85 5.38
C ASN A 958 -11.48 -15.79 5.99
N PRO A 959 -11.88 -14.50 6.04
CA PRO A 959 -11.02 -13.45 6.59
C PRO A 959 -10.95 -13.49 8.13
N CYS A 960 -11.85 -14.22 8.80
CA CYS A 960 -11.80 -14.39 10.25
C CYS A 960 -10.80 -15.46 10.66
N THR A 961 -10.05 -15.18 11.74
CA THR A 961 -9.34 -16.20 12.50
C THR A 961 -10.27 -16.82 13.54
N GLY A 962 -10.02 -18.08 13.91
CA GLY A 962 -10.79 -18.75 14.95
C GLY A 962 -10.58 -18.08 16.32
N LEU A 963 -11.64 -17.98 17.14
CA LEU A 963 -11.42 -17.69 18.55
C LEU A 963 -10.75 -18.90 19.20
N ARG A 964 -9.68 -18.67 19.98
CA ARG A 964 -8.98 -19.75 20.68
C ARG A 964 -9.69 -20.13 21.98
N ALA A 965 -9.94 -21.42 22.16
CA ALA A 965 -10.43 -21.99 23.42
C ALA A 965 -9.25 -22.50 24.27
N GLU A 966 -9.17 -22.07 25.53
CA GLU A 966 -8.14 -22.52 26.46
C GLU A 966 -8.48 -23.88 27.07
N ALA A 967 -7.81 -24.95 26.61
CA ALA A 967 -7.88 -26.25 27.27
C ALA A 967 -6.77 -26.39 28.31
N THR A 968 -7.15 -26.81 29.51
CA THR A 968 -6.22 -26.97 30.63
C THR A 968 -6.07 -28.44 30.97
N ALA A 969 -4.82 -28.93 30.92
CA ALA A 969 -4.43 -30.17 31.58
C ALA A 969 -4.07 -29.81 33.03
N THR A 970 -4.87 -30.24 33.99
CA THR A 970 -4.68 -29.89 35.40
C THR A 970 -3.97 -31.03 36.14
N ALA A 971 -2.87 -30.71 36.83
CA ALA A 971 -2.19 -31.70 37.68
C ALA A 971 -3.05 -32.04 38.91
N ASP A 972 -2.95 -33.29 39.40
CA ASP A 972 -3.73 -33.76 40.54
C ASP A 972 -3.59 -32.85 41.77
N ASN A 973 -4.73 -32.47 42.35
CA ASN A 973 -4.86 -31.62 43.53
C ASN A 973 -5.80 -32.21 44.59
N ILE A 974 -6.23 -33.46 44.42
CA ILE A 974 -7.13 -34.14 45.35
C ILE A 974 -6.26 -34.73 46.46
N PRO A 975 -6.42 -34.32 47.73
CA PRO A 975 -5.66 -34.92 48.82
C PRO A 975 -6.01 -36.39 49.00
N PRO A 976 -5.05 -37.25 49.40
CA PRO A 976 -5.29 -38.68 49.61
C PRO A 976 -6.37 -38.92 50.67
N ILE A 977 -7.05 -40.06 50.63
CA ILE A 977 -7.97 -40.46 51.70
C ILE A 977 -7.19 -41.22 52.76
N ALA A 978 -6.93 -40.58 53.91
CA ALA A 978 -6.32 -41.21 55.06
C ALA A 978 -7.37 -41.98 55.89
N ILE A 979 -7.17 -43.28 56.08
CA ILE A 979 -8.02 -44.14 56.90
C ILE A 979 -7.15 -44.84 57.94
N ALA A 980 -7.46 -44.60 59.22
CA ALA A 980 -6.73 -45.18 60.35
C ALA A 980 -7.56 -46.24 61.10
N GLN A 981 -6.89 -47.19 61.73
CA GLN A 981 -7.45 -48.21 62.63
C GLN A 981 -6.79 -48.15 64.00
N ASP A 982 -7.57 -48.45 65.02
CA ASP A 982 -7.11 -48.60 66.40
C ASP A 982 -6.17 -49.80 66.54
N PHE A 983 -5.19 -49.72 67.45
CA PHE A 983 -4.18 -50.75 67.64
C PHE A 983 -3.89 -50.98 69.13
N THR A 984 -3.58 -52.20 69.52
CA THR A 984 -3.14 -52.51 70.90
C THR A 984 -1.68 -52.93 70.87
N VAL A 985 -0.86 -52.28 71.69
CA VAL A 985 0.56 -52.57 71.79
C VAL A 985 0.95 -52.92 73.23
N PHE A 986 1.83 -53.91 73.38
CA PHE A 986 2.29 -54.39 74.68
C PHE A 986 3.69 -53.85 74.96
N LEU A 987 3.92 -53.39 76.19
CA LEU A 987 5.26 -52.98 76.63
C LEU A 987 6.17 -54.20 76.77
N ASP A 988 7.43 -54.06 76.37
CA ASP A 988 8.45 -55.09 76.50
C ASP A 988 9.02 -55.16 77.93
N VAL A 989 10.02 -56.03 78.12
CA VAL A 989 10.72 -56.22 79.41
C VAL A 989 11.45 -54.96 79.91
N ASN A 990 11.67 -53.96 79.05
CA ASN A 990 12.24 -52.67 79.41
C ASN A 990 11.17 -51.59 79.58
N GLY A 991 9.89 -51.95 79.51
CA GLY A 991 8.77 -51.03 79.62
C GLY A 991 8.58 -50.14 78.39
N GLN A 992 8.94 -50.60 77.19
CA GLN A 992 8.89 -49.82 75.94
C GLN A 992 8.13 -50.53 74.82
N ALA A 993 7.56 -49.76 73.89
CA ALA A 993 6.92 -50.28 72.68
C ALA A 993 7.00 -49.28 71.52
N THR A 994 7.08 -49.78 70.28
CA THR A 994 6.99 -48.96 69.06
C THR A 994 5.92 -49.47 68.11
N ILE A 995 5.28 -48.57 67.38
CA ILE A 995 4.33 -48.89 66.31
C ILE A 995 4.84 -48.34 64.97
N SER A 996 4.45 -48.95 63.86
CA SER A 996 4.67 -48.43 62.51
C SER A 996 3.38 -47.87 61.92
N SER A 997 3.50 -47.05 60.87
CA SER A 997 2.32 -46.54 60.13
C SER A 997 1.47 -47.67 59.56
N SER A 998 2.05 -48.83 59.23
CA SER A 998 1.32 -50.02 58.82
C SER A 998 0.47 -50.67 59.91
N ASN A 999 0.77 -50.47 61.20
CA ASN A 999 -0.10 -50.94 62.29
C ASN A 999 -1.40 -50.12 62.36
N ILE A 1000 -1.34 -48.86 61.94
CA ILE A 1000 -2.43 -47.87 62.05
C ILE A 1000 -3.16 -47.66 60.73
N ASN A 1001 -2.56 -47.94 59.58
CA ASN A 1001 -3.22 -47.77 58.29
C ASN A 1001 -4.34 -48.80 58.07
N ASN A 1002 -5.54 -48.34 57.71
CA ASN A 1002 -6.72 -49.15 57.43
C ASN A 1002 -7.17 -49.02 55.97
N GLY A 1003 -6.21 -49.07 55.05
CA GLY A 1003 -6.47 -48.98 53.61
C GLY A 1003 -6.58 -47.56 53.07
N SER A 1004 -5.75 -46.63 53.55
CA SER A 1004 -5.61 -45.30 52.93
C SER A 1004 -5.30 -45.42 51.44
N SER A 1005 -5.92 -44.58 50.62
CA SER A 1005 -5.90 -44.67 49.16
C SER A 1005 -5.89 -43.30 48.50
N ASP A 1006 -5.46 -43.25 47.25
CA ASP A 1006 -5.47 -42.06 46.40
C ASP A 1006 -5.68 -42.46 44.93
N ASN A 1007 -6.13 -41.52 44.09
CA ASN A 1007 -6.33 -41.75 42.65
C ASN A 1007 -5.02 -41.84 41.86
N CYS A 1008 -3.97 -41.13 42.26
CA CYS A 1008 -2.63 -41.17 41.67
C CYS A 1008 -1.64 -42.03 42.47
N GLY A 1009 -1.99 -42.40 43.70
CA GLY A 1009 -1.30 -43.39 44.52
C GLY A 1009 -0.54 -42.76 45.69
N ILE A 1010 -0.13 -43.60 46.65
CA ILE A 1010 0.48 -43.10 47.89
C ILE A 1010 2.01 -43.11 47.80
N ALA A 1011 2.65 -41.96 47.97
CA ALA A 1011 4.11 -41.87 48.07
C ALA A 1011 4.64 -42.32 49.44
N SER A 1012 4.01 -41.87 50.53
CA SER A 1012 4.51 -42.19 51.87
C SER A 1012 3.42 -42.15 52.96
N MET A 1013 3.68 -42.87 54.06
CA MET A 1013 2.84 -42.88 55.26
C MET A 1013 3.69 -42.83 56.52
N SER A 1014 3.35 -41.96 57.47
CA SER A 1014 4.02 -41.84 58.77
C SER A 1014 3.01 -41.76 59.92
N VAL A 1015 3.42 -42.15 61.14
CA VAL A 1015 2.57 -42.10 62.34
C VAL A 1015 3.32 -41.43 63.49
N SER A 1016 2.64 -40.59 64.26
CA SER A 1016 3.20 -39.92 65.44
C SER A 1016 2.15 -39.72 66.54
N PRO A 1017 2.49 -39.95 67.84
CA PRO A 1017 3.72 -40.58 68.32
C PRO A 1017 3.79 -42.07 67.93
N ASN A 1018 5.00 -42.61 67.74
CA ASN A 1018 5.23 -44.00 67.33
C ASN A 1018 6.02 -44.83 68.37
N PHE A 1019 6.29 -44.25 69.53
CA PHE A 1019 7.03 -44.86 70.63
C PHE A 1019 6.31 -44.58 71.95
N PHE A 1020 6.21 -45.62 72.79
CA PHE A 1020 5.49 -45.63 74.06
C PHE A 1020 6.34 -46.27 75.15
N ASN A 1021 6.10 -45.87 76.39
CA ASN A 1021 6.75 -46.43 77.57
C ASN A 1021 5.76 -46.60 78.73
N CYS A 1022 6.23 -47.00 79.92
CA CYS A 1022 5.36 -47.18 81.10
C CYS A 1022 4.51 -45.94 81.47
N ALA A 1023 4.90 -44.72 81.10
CA ALA A 1023 4.08 -43.52 81.32
C ALA A 1023 2.92 -43.38 80.32
N SER A 1024 2.92 -44.20 79.28
CA SER A 1024 1.94 -44.21 78.19
C SER A 1024 0.89 -45.32 78.33
N ILE A 1025 0.87 -46.05 79.45
CA ILE A 1025 -0.10 -47.12 79.72
C ILE A 1025 -1.52 -46.53 79.71
N GLY A 1026 -2.43 -47.18 78.96
CA GLY A 1026 -3.76 -46.66 78.68
C GLY A 1026 -3.93 -46.28 77.21
N ASN A 1027 -4.96 -45.49 76.91
CA ASN A 1027 -5.31 -45.12 75.54
C ASN A 1027 -4.55 -43.87 75.09
N GLN A 1028 -3.79 -43.99 74.00
CA GLN A 1028 -3.00 -42.92 73.39
C GLN A 1028 -3.52 -42.59 72.00
N ILE A 1029 -3.75 -41.31 71.69
CA ILE A 1029 -4.15 -40.90 70.34
C ILE A 1029 -2.90 -40.73 69.47
N VAL A 1030 -2.88 -41.38 68.32
CA VAL A 1030 -1.83 -41.22 67.29
C VAL A 1030 -2.42 -40.66 66.01
N THR A 1031 -1.61 -39.95 65.23
CA THR A 1031 -1.99 -39.39 63.93
C THR A 1031 -1.20 -40.07 62.82
N LEU A 1032 -1.92 -40.73 61.91
CA LEU A 1032 -1.42 -41.22 60.63
C LEU A 1032 -1.45 -40.06 59.63
N THR A 1033 -0.30 -39.76 59.02
CA THR A 1033 -0.16 -38.80 57.92
C THR A 1033 0.14 -39.55 56.63
N VAL A 1034 -0.66 -39.30 55.60
CA VAL A 1034 -0.57 -39.93 54.29
C VAL A 1034 -0.26 -38.85 53.26
N THR A 1035 0.74 -39.10 52.42
CA THR A 1035 1.16 -38.19 51.34
C THR A 1035 1.13 -38.94 50.02
N ASP A 1036 0.44 -38.39 49.02
CA ASP A 1036 0.37 -38.95 47.67
C ASP A 1036 1.66 -38.67 46.85
N THR A 1037 1.69 -39.17 45.62
CA THR A 1037 2.81 -38.99 44.65
C THR A 1037 3.04 -37.55 44.21
N GLU A 1038 2.01 -36.70 44.26
CA GLU A 1038 2.03 -35.30 43.85
C GLU A 1038 2.28 -34.34 45.03
N GLY A 1039 2.36 -34.87 46.25
CA GLY A 1039 2.69 -34.13 47.47
C GLY A 1039 1.48 -33.60 48.25
N ASN A 1040 0.25 -33.96 47.88
CA ASN A 1040 -0.93 -33.63 48.68
C ASN A 1040 -0.97 -34.51 49.95
N ILE A 1041 -1.50 -33.95 51.04
CA ILE A 1041 -1.42 -34.57 52.38
C ILE A 1041 -2.80 -34.66 53.00
N ASN A 1042 -3.10 -35.78 53.63
CA ASN A 1042 -4.24 -35.93 54.53
C ASN A 1042 -3.88 -36.76 55.77
N THR A 1043 -4.65 -36.62 56.85
CA THR A 1043 -4.36 -37.24 58.14
C THR A 1043 -5.58 -37.93 58.74
N ALA A 1044 -5.36 -39.02 59.46
CA ALA A 1044 -6.39 -39.72 60.23
C ALA A 1044 -5.88 -40.08 61.64
N GLN A 1045 -6.75 -40.06 62.64
CA GLN A 1045 -6.41 -40.40 64.02
C GLN A 1045 -6.85 -41.83 64.37
N ALA A 1046 -6.08 -42.49 65.23
CA ALA A 1046 -6.40 -43.79 65.81
C ALA A 1046 -6.07 -43.84 67.30
N ASN A 1047 -6.79 -44.69 68.02
CA ASN A 1047 -6.54 -45.00 69.42
C ASN A 1047 -5.55 -46.18 69.52
N VAL A 1048 -4.45 -45.95 70.23
CA VAL A 1048 -3.45 -46.96 70.56
C VAL A 1048 -3.53 -47.28 72.04
N THR A 1049 -4.02 -48.49 72.36
CA THR A 1049 -4.08 -48.95 73.74
C THR A 1049 -2.75 -49.61 74.12
N VAL A 1050 -2.02 -48.99 75.04
CA VAL A 1050 -0.75 -49.50 75.57
C VAL A 1050 -1.01 -50.29 76.85
N ILE A 1051 -0.60 -51.56 76.86
CA ILE A 1051 -0.86 -52.48 77.98
C ILE A 1051 0.48 -53.04 78.49
N ASP A 1052 0.60 -53.09 79.81
CA ASP A 1052 1.65 -53.85 80.49
C ASP A 1052 1.06 -55.14 81.06
N ASN A 1053 1.56 -56.28 80.58
CA ASN A 1053 1.05 -57.62 80.90
C ASN A 1053 2.13 -58.54 81.50
N LEU A 1054 3.28 -58.00 81.88
CA LEU A 1054 4.35 -58.76 82.49
C LEU A 1054 4.10 -58.85 84.00
N MET A 1055 4.27 -60.04 84.57
CA MET A 1055 4.08 -60.24 86.01
C MET A 1055 5.33 -59.78 86.78
N PRO A 1056 5.14 -59.21 87.99
CA PRO A 1056 6.26 -58.84 88.85
C PRO A 1056 7.03 -60.08 89.31
N ASN A 1057 8.35 -59.96 89.47
CA ASN A 1057 9.21 -61.04 89.96
C ASN A 1057 9.43 -60.91 91.47
N ILE A 1058 8.97 -61.88 92.27
CA ILE A 1058 9.10 -61.93 93.74
C ILE A 1058 10.10 -63.01 94.21
N GLY A 1059 11.00 -62.65 95.13
CA GLY A 1059 11.96 -63.59 95.75
C GLY A 1059 11.31 -64.62 96.70
N THR A 1060 12.07 -65.64 97.13
CA THR A 1060 11.59 -66.70 98.04
C THR A 1060 11.83 -66.40 99.52
N ALA A 1061 10.90 -66.81 100.40
CA ALA A 1061 10.99 -66.66 101.86
C ALA A 1061 11.28 -68.00 102.58
N SER A 1062 11.99 -67.96 103.72
CA SER A 1062 12.30 -69.15 104.55
C SER A 1062 11.36 -69.30 105.76
N ASN A 1063 11.16 -70.55 106.22
CA ASN A 1063 10.32 -70.88 107.39
C ASN A 1063 10.78 -70.18 108.69
N GLN A 1064 9.85 -69.87 109.58
CA GLN A 1064 10.07 -69.19 110.87
C GLN A 1064 9.58 -70.06 112.06
N THR A 1065 10.11 -69.85 113.27
CA THR A 1065 9.71 -70.56 114.50
C THR A 1065 9.35 -69.58 115.62
N VAL A 1066 8.30 -69.87 116.39
CA VAL A 1066 7.80 -69.03 117.50
C VAL A 1066 7.38 -69.89 118.71
N SER A 1067 7.61 -69.41 119.94
CA SER A 1067 7.27 -70.15 121.17
C SER A 1067 5.79 -69.99 121.57
N GLY A 1068 5.10 -71.09 121.89
CA GLY A 1068 3.68 -71.09 122.29
C GLY A 1068 3.45 -70.80 123.78
N ASN A 1069 2.27 -70.28 124.13
CA ASN A 1069 1.82 -70.10 125.52
C ASN A 1069 1.33 -71.43 126.16
N VAL A 1070 0.79 -71.39 127.39
CA VAL A 1070 0.30 -72.58 128.13
C VAL A 1070 -0.81 -73.37 127.41
N ASN A 1071 -1.39 -72.80 126.35
CA ASN A 1071 -2.40 -73.41 125.48
C ASN A 1071 -1.84 -73.73 124.07
N CYS A 1072 -0.51 -73.72 123.87
CA CYS A 1072 0.18 -73.89 122.59
C CYS A 1072 -0.20 -72.88 121.50
N GLN A 1073 -0.39 -71.61 121.87
CA GLN A 1073 -0.78 -70.53 120.94
C GLN A 1073 0.29 -69.43 120.82
N ALA A 1074 0.47 -68.85 119.62
CA ALA A 1074 1.37 -67.72 119.32
C ALA A 1074 0.72 -66.73 118.32
N THR A 1075 1.22 -65.50 118.15
CA THR A 1075 0.71 -64.55 117.13
C THR A 1075 1.70 -64.39 115.98
N LEU A 1076 1.22 -64.31 114.73
CA LEU A 1076 2.06 -64.12 113.54
C LEU A 1076 2.64 -62.70 113.47
N ALA A 1077 3.92 -62.56 113.09
CA ALA A 1077 4.54 -61.27 112.80
C ALA A 1077 4.25 -60.80 111.35
N ASN A 1078 4.71 -59.59 111.02
CA ASN A 1078 4.72 -59.10 109.63
C ASN A 1078 6.04 -59.51 108.95
N TYR A 1079 5.92 -60.23 107.84
CA TYR A 1079 6.99 -60.86 107.09
C TYR A 1079 7.12 -60.32 105.66
N THR A 1080 6.40 -59.26 105.28
CA THR A 1080 6.48 -58.69 103.92
C THR A 1080 7.87 -58.17 103.54
N SER A 1081 8.74 -57.93 104.52
CA SER A 1081 10.14 -57.52 104.32
C SER A 1081 11.12 -58.69 104.09
N LEU A 1082 10.65 -59.95 104.14
CA LEU A 1082 11.51 -61.11 103.90
C LEU A 1082 11.88 -61.30 102.43
N VAL A 1083 11.17 -60.64 101.51
CA VAL A 1083 11.37 -60.78 100.06
C VAL A 1083 11.44 -59.41 99.39
N LEU A 1084 12.09 -59.38 98.23
CA LEU A 1084 12.10 -58.23 97.32
C LEU A 1084 11.31 -58.59 96.07
N ALA A 1085 10.61 -57.61 95.50
CA ALA A 1085 9.90 -57.76 94.22
C ALA A 1085 10.31 -56.64 93.25
N THR A 1086 10.46 -56.97 91.96
CA THR A 1086 10.84 -56.04 90.88
C THR A 1086 9.95 -56.24 89.65
N ASP A 1087 9.71 -55.18 88.89
CA ASP A 1087 8.85 -55.19 87.70
C ASP A 1087 9.35 -54.22 86.60
N ASN A 1088 8.94 -54.42 85.34
CA ASN A 1088 9.31 -53.56 84.21
C ASN A 1088 8.67 -52.17 84.29
N CYS A 1089 7.52 -52.02 84.97
CA CYS A 1089 6.81 -50.76 85.11
C CYS A 1089 6.57 -50.37 86.58
N GLY A 1090 7.64 -50.37 87.37
CA GLY A 1090 7.68 -49.75 88.71
C GLY A 1090 8.06 -50.72 89.82
N SER A 1091 7.71 -50.36 91.05
CA SER A 1091 7.96 -51.21 92.23
C SER A 1091 6.66 -51.88 92.68
N PRO A 1092 6.59 -53.24 92.69
CA PRO A 1092 5.42 -53.96 93.15
C PRO A 1092 5.12 -53.77 94.64
N THR A 1093 3.84 -53.85 95.01
CA THR A 1093 3.38 -53.82 96.40
C THR A 1093 3.30 -55.24 96.97
N ILE A 1094 3.91 -55.50 98.13
CA ILE A 1094 3.94 -56.83 98.78
C ILE A 1094 2.95 -56.89 99.96
N THR A 1095 2.09 -57.91 99.99
CA THR A 1095 1.12 -58.17 101.07
C THR A 1095 1.30 -59.57 101.64
N GLN A 1096 0.80 -59.84 102.86
CA GLN A 1096 0.85 -61.16 103.50
C GLN A 1096 -0.51 -61.72 103.91
N ASN A 1097 -0.65 -63.05 103.91
CA ASN A 1097 -1.82 -63.77 104.41
C ASN A 1097 -1.42 -65.11 105.06
N PRO A 1098 -1.85 -65.47 106.29
CA PRO A 1098 -2.70 -64.70 107.21
C PRO A 1098 -2.08 -63.37 107.65
N PRO A 1099 -2.90 -62.34 107.95
CA PRO A 1099 -2.39 -61.02 108.31
C PRO A 1099 -1.60 -61.06 109.63
N ALA A 1100 -0.67 -60.12 109.78
CA ALA A 1100 0.13 -59.99 111.00
C ALA A 1100 -0.79 -59.78 112.21
N GLY A 1101 -0.47 -60.43 113.34
CA GLY A 1101 -1.27 -60.43 114.56
C GLY A 1101 -2.24 -61.61 114.68
N THR A 1102 -2.42 -62.43 113.64
CA THR A 1102 -3.29 -63.62 113.70
C THR A 1102 -2.78 -64.62 114.75
N LEU A 1103 -3.66 -65.06 115.66
CA LEU A 1103 -3.37 -66.10 116.65
C LEU A 1103 -3.35 -67.47 115.98
N ILE A 1104 -2.24 -68.19 116.13
CA ILE A 1104 -2.00 -69.52 115.57
C ILE A 1104 -1.86 -70.54 116.70
N THR A 1105 -2.38 -71.74 116.50
CA THR A 1105 -2.35 -72.85 117.47
C THR A 1105 -1.59 -74.07 116.95
N GLY A 1106 -0.87 -73.91 115.85
CA GLY A 1106 -0.04 -74.92 115.20
C GLY A 1106 0.74 -74.33 114.02
N THR A 1107 1.46 -75.17 113.28
CA THR A 1107 2.21 -74.72 112.10
C THR A 1107 1.28 -74.04 111.09
N THR A 1108 1.58 -72.78 110.75
CA THR A 1108 0.75 -71.97 109.85
C THR A 1108 1.56 -71.52 108.65
N THR A 1109 1.06 -71.78 107.45
CA THR A 1109 1.67 -71.30 106.19
C THR A 1109 1.29 -69.84 105.96
N VAL A 1110 2.27 -68.99 105.66
CA VAL A 1110 2.12 -67.59 105.30
C VAL A 1110 2.47 -67.43 103.82
N THR A 1111 1.57 -66.79 103.06
CA THR A 1111 1.75 -66.42 101.65
C THR A 1111 2.07 -64.92 101.55
N LEU A 1112 3.10 -64.56 100.79
CA LEU A 1112 3.39 -63.20 100.36
C LEU A 1112 3.01 -63.02 98.89
N THR A 1113 2.32 -61.94 98.54
CA THR A 1113 1.89 -61.61 97.16
C THR A 1113 2.46 -60.26 96.75
N ALA A 1114 3.21 -60.21 95.65
CA ALA A 1114 3.64 -58.97 94.99
C ALA A 1114 2.68 -58.64 93.85
N THR A 1115 2.16 -57.41 93.81
CA THR A 1115 1.28 -56.91 92.75
C THR A 1115 1.84 -55.61 92.17
N ASP A 1116 2.00 -55.54 90.85
CA ASP A 1116 2.46 -54.32 90.17
C ASP A 1116 1.33 -53.27 90.05
N ALA A 1117 1.62 -52.13 89.40
CA ALA A 1117 0.65 -51.05 89.21
C ALA A 1117 -0.41 -51.36 88.13
N SER A 1118 -0.10 -52.29 87.22
CA SER A 1118 -0.96 -52.75 86.12
C SER A 1118 -1.95 -53.86 86.59
N GLY A 1119 -1.77 -54.37 87.81
CA GLY A 1119 -2.59 -55.41 88.42
C GLY A 1119 -2.08 -56.83 88.19
N ASN A 1120 -0.92 -57.02 87.56
CA ASN A 1120 -0.29 -58.34 87.46
C ASN A 1120 0.34 -58.71 88.81
N PHE A 1121 0.35 -59.99 89.17
CA PHE A 1121 0.82 -60.42 90.49
C PHE A 1121 1.55 -61.76 90.46
N ASP A 1122 2.47 -61.94 91.42
CA ASP A 1122 3.17 -63.20 91.70
C ASP A 1122 3.25 -63.45 93.22
N THR A 1123 3.44 -64.70 93.65
CA THR A 1123 3.34 -65.09 95.08
C THR A 1123 4.44 -66.04 95.54
N THR A 1124 4.75 -66.02 96.84
CA THR A 1124 5.66 -66.98 97.50
C THR A 1124 5.12 -67.39 98.88
N THR A 1125 5.53 -68.54 99.42
CA THR A 1125 5.00 -69.07 100.70
C THR A 1125 6.09 -69.63 101.62
N PHE A 1126 5.85 -69.61 102.94
CA PHE A 1126 6.71 -70.22 103.97
C PHE A 1126 5.90 -70.59 105.23
N ASN A 1127 6.43 -71.45 106.10
CA ASN A 1127 5.74 -71.93 107.32
C ASN A 1127 6.22 -71.25 108.60
N VAL A 1128 5.32 -71.04 109.57
CA VAL A 1128 5.61 -70.59 110.95
C VAL A 1128 5.22 -71.68 111.96
N ILE A 1129 6.15 -72.20 112.77
CA ILE A 1129 5.98 -73.43 113.60
C ILE A 1129 5.97 -73.09 115.13
N ILE A 1130 5.13 -73.78 115.94
CA ILE A 1130 4.97 -73.60 117.42
C ILE A 1130 5.51 -74.82 118.22
N GLU A 1131 6.17 -74.60 119.37
CA GLU A 1131 6.71 -75.65 120.28
C GLU A 1131 6.14 -75.59 121.73
N ASP A 1132 5.89 -76.76 122.39
CA ASP A 1132 5.32 -76.98 123.76
C ASP A 1132 6.37 -77.53 124.77
N THR A 1133 6.29 -77.16 126.07
CA THR A 1133 7.30 -77.45 127.10
C THR A 1133 6.81 -77.95 128.51
N THR A 1134 5.57 -78.49 128.73
CA THR A 1134 5.02 -78.87 130.09
C THR A 1134 4.41 -80.32 130.31
N ASN A 1135 4.42 -80.95 131.53
CA ASN A 1135 4.13 -82.41 131.84
C ASN A 1135 2.84 -82.78 132.74
N PRO A 1136 2.22 -84.03 132.74
CA PRO A 1136 0.88 -84.40 133.38
C PRO A 1136 0.75 -85.49 134.55
N THR A 1137 -0.46 -85.74 135.18
CA THR A 1137 -0.83 -86.73 136.29
C THR A 1137 -2.31 -87.32 136.33
N ILE A 1138 -2.63 -88.50 136.97
CA ILE A 1138 -3.94 -89.29 136.98
C ILE A 1138 -4.41 -89.91 138.36
N ASN A 1139 -5.74 -90.11 138.63
CA ASN A 1139 -6.36 -90.78 139.85
C ASN A 1139 -7.51 -91.84 139.57
N THR A 1140 -7.85 -92.74 140.53
CA THR A 1140 -8.70 -93.98 140.38
C THR A 1140 -10.24 -93.88 140.55
N ILE A 1141 -10.97 -94.75 139.83
CA ILE A 1141 -12.45 -94.88 139.65
C ILE A 1141 -13.02 -96.21 140.20
N ALA A 1142 -14.33 -96.29 140.49
CA ALA A 1142 -15.03 -97.49 140.99
C ALA A 1142 -15.89 -98.18 139.91
N ASP A 1143 -16.07 -99.50 140.00
CA ASP A 1143 -16.84 -100.34 139.05
C ASP A 1143 -18.25 -99.78 138.73
N GLN A 1144 -18.63 -99.69 137.43
CA GLN A 1144 -19.94 -99.16 137.00
C GLN A 1144 -20.78 -100.18 136.21
N SER A 1145 -22.07 -100.23 136.54
CA SER A 1145 -23.11 -101.05 135.89
C SER A 1145 -23.89 -100.21 134.86
N VAL A 1146 -24.15 -100.78 133.66
CA VAL A 1146 -24.86 -100.13 132.54
C VAL A 1146 -26.15 -100.89 132.21
N SER A 1147 -27.18 -100.17 131.77
CA SER A 1147 -28.43 -100.72 131.22
C SER A 1147 -28.51 -100.50 129.72
N GLY A 1148 -29.09 -101.46 128.99
CA GLY A 1148 -29.22 -101.37 127.54
C GLY A 1148 -30.52 -100.79 127.00
N ASP A 1149 -30.63 -100.84 125.67
CA ASP A 1149 -31.72 -100.41 124.80
C ASP A 1149 -33.12 -101.07 125.00
N ALA A 1150 -34.13 -100.74 124.19
CA ALA A 1150 -35.28 -101.66 124.03
C ALA A 1150 -34.92 -102.92 123.21
N ALA A 1151 -33.64 -103.07 122.86
CA ALA A 1151 -32.97 -104.33 122.54
C ALA A 1151 -31.98 -104.77 123.67
N CYS A 1152 -32.24 -104.29 124.91
CA CYS A 1152 -31.44 -104.07 126.16
C CYS A 1152 -29.96 -104.48 126.36
N GLN A 1153 -29.09 -104.44 125.35
CA GLN A 1153 -27.62 -104.47 125.49
C GLN A 1153 -27.03 -103.07 125.72
N GLY A 1154 -26.56 -102.88 126.95
CA GLY A 1154 -25.94 -101.64 127.42
C GLY A 1154 -24.45 -101.62 127.11
N LEU A 1155 -24.02 -100.51 126.52
CA LEU A 1155 -22.63 -100.23 126.18
C LEU A 1155 -21.83 -99.85 127.43
N VAL A 1156 -20.88 -100.70 127.81
CA VAL A 1156 -19.86 -100.37 128.82
C VAL A 1156 -19.13 -99.08 128.41
N GLY A 1157 -19.01 -98.14 129.36
CA GLY A 1157 -18.41 -96.81 129.16
C GLY A 1157 -16.88 -96.77 129.21
N ASP A 1158 -16.32 -95.61 128.85
CA ASP A 1158 -14.88 -95.31 128.88
C ASP A 1158 -14.38 -95.06 130.32
N TYR A 1159 -13.31 -95.76 130.70
CA TYR A 1159 -12.65 -95.67 132.01
C TYR A 1159 -11.19 -95.20 131.90
N SER A 1160 -10.78 -94.68 130.73
CA SER A 1160 -9.43 -94.16 130.47
C SER A 1160 -9.27 -92.67 130.81
N SER A 1161 -10.35 -92.00 131.21
CA SER A 1161 -10.41 -90.57 131.54
C SER A 1161 -9.98 -90.23 132.95
#